data_AF-A0A8T1X609-F1
#
_entry.id   AF-A0A8T1X609-F1
#
_cell.length_a   1.000
_cell.length_b   1.000
_cell.length_c   1.000
_cell.angle_alpha   90.00
_cell.angle_beta   90.00
_cell.angle_gamma   90.00
#
_symmetry.space_group_name_H-M   'P 1'
#
loop_
_entity.id
_entity.type
_entity.pdbx_description
1 polymer ?
#
loop_
_entity_poly.entity_id
_entity_poly.type
_entity_poly.pdbx_seq_one_letter_code
_entity_poly.pdbx_strand_id
1 'polypeptide(L)'
;MLLARLWDATVTLLAAQNQGRSNASGAPTLEKAVEIGGPRYSNVRDAPCVVPLVSHEFANSYYNPVVESFHAPPCDEDYSVVYLKWSAACRAGVQYDRIAAVWVNGMELLRTSTAEPSKLFGTTWEVTKDISIYARALRDGGTVVVALDNIVNPTYTSSFKVDLTFEFYRPLDASKQVKQPDRIVPVSSRNKSYGWFSEKPQSALAGPPHRMVQIPDNTEELYLELFLSHHQCDEFFYSNPPDNATMSFAETFRSWANMPIHDIEEQTAFANKCGADGSFREVQVLVDDTVVGVVWPFPLVFTGGLSPYLWKPVVGIGAFNAPTYILNLTPFLGKFLGGVPRAVAFRVIYGESFWLIDGNLFIFEDAEAVHPTRVKVLREHLDRYVEPTVVALPVVTGDGNKKSTELNNALWTSAVRDRYVKTSVTTSAGRKIYTLRQHFDFTNTQMYSSDGLDQWFESHTHVETKMTVSSLSSGYEQPDAKVQTVFVSQLEDYPIAGSVSYHLGENGSFILETKFANSFSRSTVVDGYGTGFRTTPTKTSYRFLGNSGLLVSKLALGSWMWASDEYTMDVWYKMMVTAFNNGVNFFDMAEIYGETLAERNMGGAVKRGIEEGTWSREDLVVTAKLFAGTTAWDRSSPNAQGLCRKHIIEGLKGSLQRMQLDYVNVVFCHRPDALTPIEDTPQYNTLERNKVEFEDLNLYKKYNLGLTVWSPLASGYLTGKYSAPTPDAFCLKAGVRFTSAVTAMHGTR
;
A
#
# COMPACT_ATOMS: atom_id res chain seq x y z
N MET A 1 19.99 -8.34 -9.15
CA MET A 1 18.97 -7.30 -9.34
C MET A 1 17.63 -7.87 -9.80
N LEU A 2 17.59 -9.01 -10.49
CA LEU A 2 16.35 -9.57 -11.07
C LEU A 2 15.28 -9.89 -10.02
N LEU A 3 15.62 -10.63 -8.94
CA LEU A 3 14.69 -10.97 -7.86
C LEU A 3 14.02 -9.74 -7.19
N ALA A 4 14.81 -8.70 -6.91
CA ALA A 4 14.32 -7.44 -6.34
C ALA A 4 13.33 -6.74 -7.27
N ARG A 5 13.70 -6.64 -8.55
CA ARG A 5 12.96 -5.87 -9.56
C ARG A 5 11.70 -6.57 -10.03
N LEU A 6 11.70 -7.90 -10.06
CA LEU A 6 10.50 -8.68 -10.27
C LEU A 6 9.48 -8.38 -9.16
N TRP A 7 9.91 -8.46 -7.90
CA TRP A 7 9.05 -8.17 -6.76
C TRP A 7 8.60 -6.70 -6.66
N ASP A 8 9.46 -5.75 -7.07
CA ASP A 8 9.16 -4.32 -7.12
C ASP A 8 8.34 -3.88 -8.36
N ALA A 9 8.37 -4.61 -9.49
CA ALA A 9 7.61 -4.26 -10.70
C ALA A 9 6.09 -4.21 -10.45
N THR A 10 5.63 -4.91 -9.41
CA THR A 10 4.24 -4.91 -8.94
C THR A 10 3.87 -3.75 -8.01
N VAL A 11 4.81 -2.95 -7.52
CA VAL A 11 4.55 -1.78 -6.67
C VAL A 11 5.55 -0.68 -7.01
N THR A 12 5.16 0.26 -7.87
CA THR A 12 5.99 1.43 -8.15
C THR A 12 6.01 2.38 -6.93
N LEU A 13 7.07 2.30 -6.12
CA LEU A 13 7.37 3.27 -5.05
C LEU A 13 8.88 3.52 -4.97
N LEU A 14 9.36 4.51 -5.74
CA LEU A 14 10.28 5.59 -5.35
C LEU A 14 11.01 6.19 -6.57
N ALA A 15 10.74 7.49 -6.76
CA ALA A 15 11.68 8.59 -7.03
C ALA A 15 11.21 9.48 -8.18
N ALA A 16 10.73 10.68 -7.86
CA ALA A 16 10.90 11.82 -8.76
C ALA A 16 11.01 13.11 -7.95
N GLN A 17 12.24 13.56 -7.73
CA GLN A 17 12.52 14.99 -7.75
C GLN A 17 12.39 15.45 -9.20
N ASN A 18 11.64 16.54 -9.39
CA ASN A 18 11.57 17.36 -10.59
C ASN A 18 11.36 16.63 -11.93
N GLN A 19 10.14 16.70 -12.47
CA GLN A 19 9.88 17.49 -13.68
C GLN A 19 8.39 17.48 -14.07
N GLY A 20 7.96 18.59 -14.69
CA GLY A 20 6.77 18.64 -15.54
C GLY A 20 5.54 19.28 -14.92
N ARG A 21 5.47 20.62 -14.97
CA ARG A 21 4.22 21.38 -14.81
C ARG A 21 3.11 20.77 -15.68
N SER A 22 2.10 20.17 -15.06
CA SER A 22 0.74 20.16 -15.62
C SER A 22 -0.18 20.87 -14.61
N ASN A 23 -0.80 21.95 -15.06
CA ASN A 23 -1.67 22.83 -14.28
C ASN A 23 -3.04 22.17 -14.03
N ALA A 24 -3.11 21.16 -13.17
CA ALA A 24 -4.40 20.60 -12.73
C ALA A 24 -4.35 20.10 -11.29
N SER A 25 -3.96 20.96 -10.34
CA SER A 25 -4.15 20.71 -8.90
C SER A 25 -5.55 21.17 -8.46
N GLY A 26 -6.59 20.57 -9.05
CA GLY A 26 -7.97 20.67 -8.56
C GLY A 26 -8.30 19.40 -7.76
N ALA A 27 -9.05 19.53 -6.67
CA ALA A 27 -9.69 18.36 -6.05
C ALA A 27 -10.44 17.56 -7.13
N PRO A 28 -10.45 16.21 -7.07
CA PRO A 28 -11.14 15.40 -8.06
C PRO A 28 -12.62 15.80 -8.10
N THR A 29 -13.14 16.04 -9.30
CA THR A 29 -14.57 16.32 -9.49
C THR A 29 -15.35 15.01 -9.41
N LEU A 30 -16.67 15.08 -9.17
CA LEU A 30 -17.52 13.89 -9.16
C LEU A 30 -17.49 13.12 -10.49
N GLU A 31 -17.12 13.78 -11.59
CA GLU A 31 -16.97 13.17 -12.92
C GLU A 31 -15.60 12.52 -13.17
N LYS A 32 -14.67 12.58 -12.21
CA LYS A 32 -13.35 11.94 -12.31
C LYS A 32 -13.09 11.03 -11.13
N ALA A 33 -13.23 9.73 -11.36
CA ALA A 33 -12.87 8.73 -10.36
C ALA A 33 -11.35 8.58 -10.27
N VAL A 34 -10.83 8.44 -9.06
CA VAL A 34 -9.41 8.34 -8.77
C VAL A 34 -9.12 7.19 -7.81
N GLU A 35 -8.10 6.42 -8.12
CA GLU A 35 -7.49 5.46 -7.20
C GLU A 35 -6.24 6.09 -6.59
N ILE A 36 -6.07 5.96 -5.28
CA ILE A 36 -4.86 6.44 -4.59
C ILE A 36 -3.71 5.49 -4.94
N GLY A 37 -2.64 6.03 -5.53
CA GLY A 37 -1.49 5.25 -5.98
C GLY A 37 -0.19 6.05 -5.99
N GLY A 38 0.91 5.35 -6.30
CA GLY A 38 2.24 5.94 -6.41
C GLY A 38 2.38 6.92 -7.60
N PRO A 39 3.46 7.72 -7.63
CA PRO A 39 3.70 8.65 -8.71
C PRO A 39 3.91 7.90 -10.04
N ARG A 40 3.09 8.25 -11.04
CA ARG A 40 3.21 7.74 -12.41
C ARG A 40 4.55 8.18 -13.01
N TYR A 41 5.16 7.34 -13.84
CA TYR A 41 6.33 7.70 -14.69
C TYR A 41 7.57 8.18 -13.91
N SER A 42 7.80 7.66 -12.70
CA SER A 42 8.93 8.08 -11.85
C SER A 42 10.31 7.66 -12.37
N ASN A 43 10.38 6.67 -13.26
CA ASN A 43 11.63 6.05 -13.74
C ASN A 43 11.92 6.31 -15.23
N VAL A 44 11.30 7.31 -15.86
CA VAL A 44 11.43 7.57 -17.31
C VAL A 44 11.94 8.97 -17.64
N ARG A 45 12.40 9.15 -18.88
CA ARG A 45 12.71 10.44 -19.49
C ARG A 45 12.17 10.50 -20.92
N ASP A 46 12.18 11.70 -21.49
CA ASP A 46 11.73 12.01 -22.85
C ASP A 46 10.22 11.77 -23.09
N ALA A 47 9.74 12.14 -24.28
CA ALA A 47 8.37 11.88 -24.69
C ALA A 47 8.17 10.39 -25.02
N PRO A 48 7.00 9.81 -24.71
CA PRO A 48 6.73 8.42 -25.05
C PRO A 48 6.58 8.22 -26.54
N CYS A 49 6.97 7.03 -27.00
CA CYS A 49 6.40 6.45 -28.20
C CYS A 49 5.08 5.77 -27.86
N VAL A 50 3.99 6.23 -28.47
CA VAL A 50 2.63 5.77 -28.15
C VAL A 50 2.13 4.84 -29.24
N VAL A 51 1.69 3.64 -28.84
CA VAL A 51 1.02 2.68 -29.71
C VAL A 51 -0.44 2.55 -29.29
N PRO A 52 -1.40 3.07 -30.07
CA PRO A 52 -2.81 2.84 -29.81
C PRO A 52 -3.17 1.38 -30.06
N LEU A 53 -3.93 0.78 -29.14
CA LEU A 53 -4.31 -0.64 -29.20
C LEU A 53 -5.80 -0.82 -29.48
N VAL A 54 -6.65 -0.19 -28.66
CA VAL A 54 -8.11 -0.33 -28.74
C VAL A 54 -8.77 1.01 -28.44
N SER A 55 -9.82 1.33 -29.19
CA SER A 55 -10.80 2.37 -28.84
C SER A 55 -12.19 1.77 -29.07
N HIS A 56 -12.93 1.53 -28.00
CA HIS A 56 -14.19 0.78 -28.09
C HIS A 56 -15.23 1.22 -27.05
N GLU A 57 -16.51 1.08 -27.38
CA GLU A 57 -17.63 1.33 -26.47
C GLU A 57 -18.33 0.01 -26.10
N PHE A 58 -18.14 -0.44 -24.86
CA PHE A 58 -18.70 -1.66 -24.30
C PHE A 58 -20.11 -1.42 -23.75
N ALA A 59 -21.13 -1.96 -24.43
CA ALA A 59 -22.54 -1.86 -24.04
C ALA A 59 -23.15 -3.22 -23.69
N ASN A 60 -23.37 -4.10 -24.68
CA ASN A 60 -23.84 -5.49 -24.49
C ASN A 60 -22.72 -6.45 -24.88
N SER A 61 -21.68 -6.51 -24.07
CA SER A 61 -20.37 -7.10 -24.40
C SER A 61 -20.05 -8.39 -23.65
N TYR A 62 -20.97 -8.92 -22.84
CA TYR A 62 -20.80 -10.24 -22.23
C TYR A 62 -20.43 -11.29 -23.27
N TYR A 63 -19.38 -12.07 -22.98
CA TYR A 63 -18.80 -13.12 -23.82
C TYR A 63 -18.26 -12.66 -25.19
N ASN A 64 -18.24 -11.35 -25.44
CA ASN A 64 -17.87 -10.72 -26.71
C ASN A 64 -16.73 -9.70 -26.46
N PRO A 65 -15.49 -10.17 -26.18
CA PRO A 65 -14.36 -9.28 -26.03
C PRO A 65 -14.02 -8.59 -27.34
N VAL A 66 -13.34 -7.45 -27.25
CA VAL A 66 -12.70 -6.81 -28.40
C VAL A 66 -11.39 -7.53 -28.68
N VAL A 67 -11.15 -7.86 -29.95
CA VAL A 67 -9.91 -8.47 -30.41
C VAL A 67 -9.35 -7.62 -31.54
N GLU A 68 -8.18 -7.04 -31.33
CA GLU A 68 -7.49 -6.19 -32.31
C GLU A 68 -6.06 -6.68 -32.52
N SER A 69 -5.46 -6.30 -33.64
CA SER A 69 -4.04 -6.50 -33.90
C SER A 69 -3.30 -5.18 -33.84
N PHE A 70 -2.10 -5.16 -33.28
CA PHE A 70 -1.21 -4.01 -33.31
C PHE A 70 0.13 -4.38 -33.93
N HIS A 71 0.78 -3.41 -34.56
CA HIS A 71 2.09 -3.58 -35.17
C HIS A 71 3.20 -3.29 -34.17
N ALA A 72 4.43 -3.70 -34.53
CA ALA A 72 5.64 -3.33 -33.81
C ALA A 72 5.67 -1.82 -33.51
N PRO A 73 6.08 -1.41 -32.30
CA PRO A 73 6.13 -0.01 -31.93
C PRO A 73 7.14 0.73 -32.82
N PRO A 74 6.81 1.94 -33.31
CA PRO A 74 7.65 2.67 -34.25
C PRO A 74 8.87 3.37 -33.59
N CYS A 75 9.33 2.88 -32.44
CA CYS A 75 10.42 3.49 -31.67
C CYS A 75 11.69 2.65 -31.62
N ASP A 76 12.78 3.35 -31.30
CA ASP A 76 14.11 2.77 -31.11
C ASP A 76 14.15 1.68 -30.03
N GLU A 77 15.14 0.80 -30.12
CA GLU A 77 15.29 -0.31 -29.18
C GLU A 77 15.56 0.13 -27.73
N ASP A 78 16.08 1.33 -27.51
CA ASP A 78 16.40 1.86 -26.18
C ASP A 78 15.17 2.33 -25.38
N TYR A 79 13.99 2.33 -26.00
CA TYR A 79 12.69 2.48 -25.33
C TYR A 79 12.27 1.20 -24.59
N SER A 80 12.89 0.95 -23.43
CA SER A 80 12.75 -0.30 -22.68
C SER A 80 11.77 -0.24 -21.49
N VAL A 81 11.29 0.95 -21.11
CA VAL A 81 10.28 1.09 -20.05
C VAL A 81 8.92 1.22 -20.71
N VAL A 82 7.96 0.38 -20.33
CA VAL A 82 6.67 0.28 -21.02
C VAL A 82 5.55 0.42 -20.02
N TYR A 83 4.66 1.39 -20.26
CA TYR A 83 3.43 1.56 -19.52
C TYR A 83 2.22 1.16 -20.37
N LEU A 84 1.31 0.40 -19.79
CA LEU A 84 -0.04 0.21 -20.31
C LEU A 84 -0.91 1.31 -19.73
N LYS A 85 -1.57 2.08 -20.61
CA LYS A 85 -2.51 3.12 -20.21
C LYS A 85 -3.92 2.76 -20.66
N TRP A 86 -4.81 2.68 -19.68
CA TRP A 86 -6.24 2.47 -19.87
C TRP A 86 -6.94 3.78 -19.51
N SER A 87 -7.66 4.39 -20.44
CA SER A 87 -8.53 5.54 -20.20
C SER A 87 -9.97 5.12 -20.42
N ALA A 88 -10.84 5.39 -19.46
CA ALA A 88 -12.23 4.99 -19.54
C ALA A 88 -13.19 6.10 -19.14
N ALA A 89 -14.35 6.08 -19.78
CA ALA A 89 -15.46 6.98 -19.52
C ALA A 89 -16.77 6.20 -19.51
N CYS A 90 -17.60 6.44 -18.50
CA CYS A 90 -18.95 5.92 -18.41
C CYS A 90 -19.94 7.08 -18.45
N ARG A 91 -20.98 6.96 -19.28
CA ARG A 91 -22.02 8.00 -19.38
C ARG A 91 -22.89 8.03 -18.12
N ALA A 92 -23.49 9.18 -17.84
CA ALA A 92 -24.50 9.31 -16.79
C ALA A 92 -25.63 8.28 -17.00
N GLY A 93 -26.04 7.62 -15.93
CA GLY A 93 -27.03 6.55 -15.95
C GLY A 93 -26.87 5.62 -14.75
N VAL A 94 -27.42 4.43 -14.86
CA VAL A 94 -27.33 3.38 -13.84
C VAL A 94 -26.44 2.27 -14.37
N GLN A 95 -25.34 2.00 -13.68
CA GLN A 95 -24.46 0.87 -13.98
C GLN A 95 -23.68 0.49 -12.72
N TYR A 96 -23.41 -0.80 -12.56
CA TYR A 96 -22.57 -1.32 -11.47
C TYR A 96 -21.14 -1.52 -11.93
N ASP A 97 -20.27 -1.77 -10.97
CA ASP A 97 -18.89 -2.12 -11.23
C ASP A 97 -18.80 -3.42 -12.04
N ARG A 98 -17.92 -3.42 -13.04
CA ARG A 98 -17.68 -4.54 -13.95
C ARG A 98 -16.21 -4.89 -13.92
N ILE A 99 -15.90 -6.17 -13.93
CA ILE A 99 -14.53 -6.64 -14.11
C ILE A 99 -14.13 -6.55 -15.59
N ALA A 100 -12.90 -6.14 -15.82
CA ALA A 100 -12.28 -6.09 -17.13
C ALA A 100 -10.82 -6.56 -17.07
N ALA A 101 -10.32 -7.05 -18.20
CA ALA A 101 -8.89 -7.35 -18.35
C ALA A 101 -8.40 -7.16 -19.78
N VAL A 102 -7.09 -7.05 -19.89
CA VAL A 102 -6.34 -6.90 -21.14
C VAL A 102 -5.36 -8.07 -21.26
N TRP A 103 -5.44 -8.80 -22.37
CA TRP A 103 -4.45 -9.79 -22.76
C TRP A 103 -3.71 -9.35 -24.02
N VAL A 104 -2.42 -9.62 -24.08
CA VAL A 104 -1.62 -9.50 -25.31
C VAL A 104 -0.92 -10.81 -25.61
N ASN A 105 -1.15 -11.35 -26.81
CA ASN A 105 -0.64 -12.65 -27.22
C ASN A 105 -0.98 -13.77 -26.18
N GLY A 106 -2.14 -13.63 -25.52
CA GLY A 106 -2.60 -14.53 -24.47
C GLY A 106 -2.07 -14.21 -23.06
N MET A 107 -1.09 -13.31 -22.89
CA MET A 107 -0.58 -12.89 -21.59
C MET A 107 -1.51 -11.86 -20.97
N GLU A 108 -2.05 -12.09 -19.78
CA GLU A 108 -2.81 -11.06 -19.07
C GLU A 108 -1.86 -9.95 -18.60
N LEU A 109 -2.17 -8.69 -18.90
CA LEU A 109 -1.33 -7.55 -18.54
C LEU A 109 -2.00 -6.65 -17.50
N LEU A 110 -3.31 -6.47 -17.58
CA LEU A 110 -4.09 -5.63 -16.66
C LEU A 110 -5.38 -6.35 -16.27
N ARG A 111 -5.72 -6.26 -14.98
CA ARG A 111 -7.06 -6.56 -14.44
C ARG A 111 -7.56 -5.32 -13.69
N THR A 112 -8.80 -4.93 -13.97
CA THR A 112 -9.37 -3.66 -13.51
C THR A 112 -10.88 -3.77 -13.27
N SER A 113 -11.40 -3.01 -12.32
CA SER A 113 -12.85 -2.82 -12.12
C SER A 113 -13.28 -1.43 -12.58
N THR A 114 -14.49 -1.31 -13.12
CA THR A 114 -14.99 -0.02 -13.61
C THR A 114 -15.47 0.88 -12.48
N ALA A 115 -15.40 2.20 -12.68
CA ALA A 115 -16.08 3.15 -11.82
C ALA A 115 -17.60 3.16 -12.10
N GLU A 116 -18.42 3.22 -11.05
CA GLU A 116 -19.87 3.38 -11.21
C GLU A 116 -20.27 4.83 -11.51
N PRO A 117 -21.08 5.09 -12.56
CA PRO A 117 -21.64 6.42 -12.81
C PRO A 117 -22.75 6.77 -11.80
N SER A 118 -23.34 7.96 -11.93
CA SER A 118 -24.63 8.28 -11.29
C SER A 118 -25.66 8.59 -12.36
N LYS A 119 -26.95 8.64 -11.97
CA LYS A 119 -28.03 9.07 -12.88
C LYS A 119 -27.83 10.49 -13.43
N LEU A 120 -27.12 11.35 -12.70
CA LEU A 120 -26.97 12.77 -13.01
C LEU A 120 -25.65 13.09 -13.73
N PHE A 121 -24.59 12.33 -13.45
CA PHE A 121 -23.26 12.58 -13.98
C PHE A 121 -22.56 11.27 -14.36
N GLY A 122 -21.82 11.33 -15.46
CA GLY A 122 -20.91 10.27 -15.87
C GLY A 122 -19.65 10.26 -15.01
N THR A 123 -18.74 9.34 -15.31
CA THR A 123 -17.44 9.25 -14.62
C THR A 123 -16.34 8.90 -15.61
N THR A 124 -15.14 9.39 -15.34
CA THR A 124 -13.92 9.13 -16.12
C THR A 124 -12.80 8.70 -15.20
N TRP A 125 -11.94 7.79 -15.65
CA TRP A 125 -10.77 7.37 -14.89
C TRP A 125 -9.65 6.90 -15.82
N GLU A 126 -8.45 6.83 -15.26
CA GLU A 126 -7.28 6.33 -15.97
C GLU A 126 -6.49 5.38 -15.09
N VAL A 127 -6.03 4.27 -15.68
CA VAL A 127 -5.11 3.32 -15.07
C VAL A 127 -3.80 3.36 -15.84
N THR A 128 -2.69 3.34 -15.12
CA THR A 128 -1.35 3.24 -15.69
C THR A 128 -0.63 2.12 -14.98
N LYS A 129 -0.21 1.09 -15.72
CA LYS A 129 0.51 -0.07 -15.16
C LYS A 129 1.87 -0.22 -15.83
N ASP A 130 2.93 -0.34 -15.02
CA ASP A 130 4.27 -0.69 -15.50
C ASP A 130 4.25 -2.15 -15.97
N ILE A 131 4.49 -2.35 -17.27
CA ILE A 131 4.56 -3.66 -17.92
C ILE A 131 5.93 -3.85 -18.56
N SER A 132 6.96 -3.17 -18.06
CA SER A 132 8.31 -3.18 -18.65
C SER A 132 8.91 -4.57 -18.73
N ILE A 133 8.51 -5.52 -17.88
CA ILE A 133 8.95 -6.93 -17.97
C ILE A 133 8.46 -7.65 -19.23
N TYR A 134 7.42 -7.14 -19.86
CA TYR A 134 6.88 -7.65 -21.12
C TYR A 134 7.50 -6.95 -22.33
N ALA A 135 8.37 -5.96 -22.15
CA ALA A 135 8.82 -5.07 -23.21
C ALA A 135 9.35 -5.82 -24.44
N ARG A 136 10.15 -6.88 -24.22
CA ARG A 136 10.67 -7.74 -25.30
C ARG A 136 9.55 -8.42 -26.09
N ALA A 137 8.55 -8.96 -25.41
CA ALA A 137 7.43 -9.69 -26.02
C ALA A 137 6.45 -8.79 -26.79
N LEU A 138 6.53 -7.47 -26.60
CA LEU A 138 5.67 -6.48 -27.25
C LEU A 138 6.30 -5.83 -28.49
N ARG A 139 7.59 -6.09 -28.77
CA ARG A 139 8.33 -5.44 -29.86
C ARG A 139 7.89 -5.85 -31.25
N ASP A 140 7.38 -7.06 -31.42
CA ASP A 140 7.04 -7.58 -32.75
C ASP A 140 5.57 -7.28 -33.13
N GLY A 141 4.84 -6.57 -32.27
CA GLY A 141 3.39 -6.46 -32.38
C GLY A 141 2.67 -7.71 -31.87
N GLY A 142 1.38 -7.81 -32.15
CA GLY A 142 0.60 -8.96 -31.71
C GLY A 142 -0.90 -8.74 -31.74
N THR A 143 -1.60 -9.63 -31.04
CA THR A 143 -3.04 -9.54 -30.82
C THR A 143 -3.31 -9.03 -29.41
N VAL A 144 -4.16 -8.02 -29.29
CA VAL A 144 -4.70 -7.53 -28.02
C VAL A 144 -6.15 -7.98 -27.89
N VAL A 145 -6.49 -8.49 -26.71
CA VAL A 145 -7.86 -8.86 -26.33
C VAL A 145 -8.25 -8.03 -25.12
N VAL A 146 -9.38 -7.31 -25.23
CA VAL A 146 -9.93 -6.52 -24.13
C VAL A 146 -11.33 -7.03 -23.82
N ALA A 147 -11.50 -7.58 -22.63
CA ALA A 147 -12.81 -7.98 -22.13
C ALA A 147 -13.29 -6.99 -21.09
N LEU A 148 -14.52 -6.51 -21.26
CA LEU A 148 -15.29 -5.77 -20.27
C LEU A 148 -16.73 -6.23 -20.42
N ASP A 149 -17.21 -7.00 -19.45
CA ASP A 149 -18.54 -7.58 -19.51
C ASP A 149 -19.59 -6.55 -19.07
N ASN A 150 -20.35 -6.03 -20.01
CA ASN A 150 -21.39 -5.05 -19.75
C ASN A 150 -22.74 -5.47 -20.35
N ILE A 151 -23.82 -5.03 -19.71
CA ILE A 151 -25.20 -5.16 -20.21
C ILE A 151 -25.84 -3.78 -20.15
N VAL A 152 -26.49 -3.40 -21.25
CA VAL A 152 -27.33 -2.22 -21.35
C VAL A 152 -28.78 -2.63 -21.63
N ASN A 153 -29.67 -2.27 -20.72
CA ASN A 153 -31.09 -2.57 -20.74
C ASN A 153 -31.89 -1.45 -20.03
N PRO A 154 -33.22 -1.55 -19.84
CA PRO A 154 -33.99 -0.50 -19.17
C PRO A 154 -33.56 -0.19 -17.71
N THR A 155 -32.88 -1.11 -17.04
CA THR A 155 -32.35 -0.94 -15.67
C THR A 155 -30.91 -0.42 -15.69
N TYR A 156 -30.04 -1.05 -16.49
CA TYR A 156 -28.63 -0.67 -16.64
C TYR A 156 -28.46 0.16 -17.91
N THR A 157 -28.31 1.47 -17.78
CA THR A 157 -28.48 2.39 -18.91
C THR A 157 -27.18 2.94 -19.49
N SER A 158 -26.03 2.62 -18.90
CA SER A 158 -24.73 3.18 -19.30
C SER A 158 -23.81 2.17 -19.96
N SER A 159 -23.11 2.64 -21.00
CA SER A 159 -21.99 1.99 -21.68
C SER A 159 -20.65 2.55 -21.20
N PHE A 160 -19.58 1.78 -21.39
CA PHE A 160 -18.21 2.16 -21.06
C PHE A 160 -17.39 2.37 -22.33
N LYS A 161 -16.92 3.60 -22.56
CA LYS A 161 -15.93 3.87 -23.61
C LYS A 161 -14.53 3.68 -23.03
N VAL A 162 -13.71 2.90 -23.70
CA VAL A 162 -12.33 2.58 -23.29
C VAL A 162 -11.38 2.90 -24.44
N ASP A 163 -10.31 3.60 -24.11
CA ASP A 163 -9.15 3.84 -24.96
C ASP A 163 -7.92 3.21 -24.28
N LEU A 164 -7.23 2.31 -24.99
CA LEU A 164 -6.09 1.54 -24.50
C LEU A 164 -4.85 1.84 -25.35
N THR A 165 -3.74 2.18 -24.70
CA THR A 165 -2.46 2.43 -25.37
C THR A 165 -1.29 1.76 -24.65
N PHE A 166 -0.23 1.47 -25.40
CA PHE A 166 1.11 1.32 -24.85
C PHE A 166 1.90 2.61 -24.99
N GLU A 167 2.59 2.99 -23.93
CA GLU A 167 3.49 4.12 -23.89
C GLU A 167 4.90 3.60 -23.57
N PHE A 168 5.74 3.56 -24.60
CA PHE A 168 7.13 3.18 -24.48
C PHE A 168 7.96 4.42 -24.12
N TYR A 169 8.87 4.30 -23.17
CA TYR A 169 9.78 5.34 -22.73
C TYR A 169 11.23 4.88 -22.67
N ARG A 170 12.15 5.84 -22.74
CA ARG A 170 13.55 5.63 -22.36
C ARG A 170 13.66 5.58 -20.83
N PRO A 171 14.47 4.67 -20.26
CA PRO A 171 14.72 4.65 -18.83
C PRO A 171 15.43 5.94 -18.41
N LEU A 172 15.04 6.48 -17.26
CA LEU A 172 15.71 7.63 -16.64
C LEU A 172 17.20 7.33 -16.37
N ASP A 173 17.49 6.10 -15.96
CA ASP A 173 18.84 5.58 -15.73
C ASP A 173 19.05 4.31 -16.56
N ALA A 174 19.80 4.43 -17.65
CA ALA A 174 20.09 3.33 -18.57
C ALA A 174 20.91 2.20 -17.91
N SER A 175 21.61 2.46 -16.80
CA SER A 175 22.30 1.40 -16.05
C SER A 175 21.34 0.51 -15.25
N LYS A 176 20.10 0.97 -15.08
CA LYS A 176 19.04 0.30 -14.33
C LYS A 176 18.01 -0.35 -15.26
N GLN A 177 18.43 -1.17 -16.20
CA GLN A 177 17.49 -1.96 -17.00
C GLN A 177 16.89 -3.15 -16.22
N VAL A 178 15.61 -3.42 -16.45
CA VAL A 178 14.93 -4.63 -15.99
C VAL A 178 15.38 -5.79 -16.88
N LYS A 179 16.01 -6.83 -16.31
CA LYS A 179 16.33 -8.06 -17.06
C LYS A 179 15.01 -8.67 -17.53
N GLN A 180 14.85 -8.76 -18.84
CA GLN A 180 13.65 -9.27 -19.49
C GLN A 180 13.70 -10.81 -19.53
N PRO A 181 12.57 -11.51 -19.39
CA PRO A 181 12.50 -12.94 -19.63
C PRO A 181 12.85 -13.27 -21.09
N ASP A 182 13.41 -14.46 -21.30
CA ASP A 182 13.70 -14.98 -22.63
C ASP A 182 12.42 -15.47 -23.30
N ARG A 183 11.51 -16.05 -22.51
CA ARG A 183 10.17 -16.44 -22.93
C ARG A 183 9.15 -16.12 -21.86
N ILE A 184 7.95 -15.79 -22.30
CA ILE A 184 6.77 -15.69 -21.46
C ILE A 184 5.76 -16.72 -21.94
N VAL A 185 5.31 -17.57 -21.03
CA VAL A 185 4.30 -18.60 -21.34
C VAL A 185 3.03 -18.32 -20.53
N PRO A 186 1.92 -17.93 -21.19
CA PRO A 186 0.65 -17.76 -20.50
C PRO A 186 0.11 -19.09 -19.95
N VAL A 187 -0.29 -19.06 -18.69
CA VAL A 187 -1.03 -20.11 -17.97
C VAL A 187 -2.49 -19.70 -17.92
N SER A 188 -3.07 -19.66 -19.11
CA SER A 188 -4.40 -19.08 -19.35
C SER A 188 -5.33 -20.12 -20.00
N SER A 189 -6.63 -19.90 -19.85
CA SER A 189 -7.71 -20.65 -20.49
C SER A 189 -7.60 -20.63 -22.02
N ARG A 190 -8.11 -21.68 -22.67
CA ARG A 190 -8.25 -21.73 -24.15
C ARG A 190 -9.56 -21.15 -24.65
N ASN A 191 -10.42 -20.67 -23.74
CA ASN A 191 -11.69 -20.09 -24.15
C ASN A 191 -11.43 -18.87 -25.04
N LYS A 192 -12.11 -18.80 -26.19
CA LYS A 192 -11.92 -17.70 -27.16
C LYS A 192 -12.41 -16.35 -26.63
N SER A 193 -13.30 -16.36 -25.63
CA SER A 193 -13.91 -15.14 -25.08
C SER A 193 -13.11 -14.49 -23.94
N TYR A 194 -12.34 -15.26 -23.15
CA TYR A 194 -11.54 -14.75 -22.03
C TYR A 194 -10.28 -15.58 -21.82
N GLY A 195 -9.17 -14.91 -21.46
CA GLY A 195 -7.93 -15.60 -21.13
C GLY A 195 -7.93 -16.25 -19.74
N TRP A 196 -8.67 -15.71 -18.77
CA TRP A 196 -8.66 -16.27 -17.40
C TRP A 196 -9.41 -17.60 -17.29
N PHE A 197 -9.06 -18.38 -16.26
CA PHE A 197 -9.87 -19.46 -15.74
C PHE A 197 -10.97 -18.94 -14.81
N SER A 198 -12.08 -19.67 -14.72
CA SER A 198 -13.06 -19.53 -13.64
C SER A 198 -12.90 -20.74 -12.72
N GLU A 199 -12.16 -20.56 -11.64
CA GLU A 199 -11.99 -21.56 -10.59
C GLU A 199 -13.22 -21.54 -9.69
N LYS A 200 -13.78 -22.72 -9.41
CA LYS A 200 -15.02 -22.88 -8.62
C LYS A 200 -14.74 -23.84 -7.47
N PRO A 201 -14.44 -23.32 -6.27
CA PRO A 201 -13.95 -24.14 -5.15
C PRO A 201 -14.88 -25.28 -4.77
N GLN A 202 -16.19 -25.04 -4.82
CA GLN A 202 -17.23 -26.03 -4.48
C GLN A 202 -17.45 -27.11 -5.56
N SER A 203 -16.85 -26.97 -6.75
CA SER A 203 -17.04 -27.89 -7.88
C SER A 203 -16.04 -29.07 -7.90
N ALA A 204 -15.92 -29.77 -6.76
CA ALA A 204 -14.91 -30.80 -6.49
C ALA A 204 -14.75 -31.89 -7.58
N LEU A 205 -15.78 -32.16 -8.38
CA LEU A 205 -15.75 -33.16 -9.46
C LEU A 205 -14.91 -32.76 -10.69
N ALA A 206 -14.68 -31.47 -10.93
CA ALA A 206 -13.95 -30.99 -12.11
C ALA A 206 -12.43 -30.89 -11.92
N GLY A 207 -11.96 -30.89 -10.67
CA GLY A 207 -10.57 -30.58 -10.33
C GLY A 207 -10.21 -29.10 -10.59
N PRO A 208 -9.03 -28.65 -10.13
CA PRO A 208 -8.59 -27.28 -10.37
C PRO A 208 -8.36 -27.02 -11.87
N PRO A 209 -8.72 -25.82 -12.39
CA PRO A 209 -8.41 -25.44 -13.76
C PRO A 209 -6.89 -25.42 -13.96
N HIS A 210 -6.46 -25.87 -15.14
CA HIS A 210 -5.04 -26.03 -15.43
C HIS A 210 -4.69 -25.78 -16.90
N ARG A 211 -3.40 -25.53 -17.13
CA ARG A 211 -2.78 -25.49 -18.45
C ARG A 211 -1.62 -26.47 -18.53
N MET A 212 -1.55 -27.24 -19.61
CA MET A 212 -0.35 -28.00 -19.93
C MET A 212 0.74 -27.04 -20.42
N VAL A 213 1.85 -26.98 -19.70
CA VAL A 213 3.00 -26.11 -19.97
C VAL A 213 4.25 -26.94 -20.16
N GLN A 214 5.01 -26.64 -21.20
CA GLN A 214 6.35 -27.18 -21.40
C GLN A 214 7.34 -26.02 -21.40
N ILE A 215 8.41 -26.16 -20.63
CA ILE A 215 9.50 -25.17 -20.58
C ILE A 215 10.80 -25.78 -21.14
N PRO A 216 11.75 -24.95 -21.62
CA PRO A 216 13.05 -25.42 -22.08
C PRO A 216 13.86 -26.10 -20.96
N ASP A 217 14.57 -27.17 -21.29
CA ASP A 217 15.38 -27.92 -20.31
C ASP A 217 16.62 -27.14 -19.83
N ASN A 218 16.99 -26.05 -20.52
CA ASN A 218 18.04 -25.09 -20.13
C ASN A 218 17.51 -23.89 -19.33
N THR A 219 16.27 -23.94 -18.81
CA THR A 219 15.75 -22.87 -17.94
C THR A 219 16.65 -22.73 -16.70
N GLU A 220 17.08 -21.52 -16.35
CA GLU A 220 17.88 -21.23 -15.14
C GLU A 220 17.04 -20.66 -13.99
N GLU A 221 16.04 -19.83 -14.31
CA GLU A 221 15.14 -19.21 -13.34
C GLU A 221 13.72 -19.21 -13.89
N LEU A 222 12.75 -19.41 -13.00
CA LEU A 222 11.33 -19.50 -13.33
C LEU A 222 10.51 -18.71 -12.31
N TYR A 223 9.65 -17.83 -12.81
CA TYR A 223 8.72 -17.05 -12.00
C TYR A 223 7.32 -17.14 -12.58
N LEU A 224 6.32 -16.94 -11.73
CA LEU A 224 4.92 -16.84 -12.14
C LEU A 224 4.36 -15.51 -11.64
N GLU A 225 3.88 -14.66 -12.54
CA GLU A 225 2.94 -13.60 -12.17
C GLU A 225 1.53 -14.19 -12.16
N LEU A 226 0.82 -14.01 -11.05
CA LEU A 226 -0.52 -14.54 -10.81
C LEU A 226 -1.51 -13.37 -10.69
N PHE A 227 -2.62 -13.48 -11.43
CA PHE A 227 -3.72 -12.51 -11.45
C PHE A 227 -4.94 -13.11 -10.78
N LEU A 228 -5.47 -12.44 -9.76
CA LEU A 228 -6.60 -12.93 -8.96
C LEU A 228 -7.71 -11.88 -8.87
N SER A 229 -8.96 -12.34 -8.89
CA SER A 229 -10.12 -11.57 -8.48
C SER A 229 -11.21 -12.51 -8.00
N HIS A 230 -11.83 -12.16 -6.90
CA HIS A 230 -12.93 -12.88 -6.27
C HIS A 230 -14.26 -12.25 -6.67
N HIS A 231 -15.32 -13.06 -6.77
CA HIS A 231 -16.60 -12.64 -7.34
C HIS A 231 -17.77 -13.29 -6.62
N GLN A 232 -18.94 -12.66 -6.76
CA GLN A 232 -20.20 -13.13 -6.18
C GLN A 232 -20.06 -13.26 -4.64
N CYS A 233 -20.14 -14.46 -4.07
CA CYS A 233 -20.13 -14.61 -2.61
C CYS A 233 -18.77 -14.36 -1.98
N ASP A 234 -17.70 -14.51 -2.76
CA ASP A 234 -16.36 -14.16 -2.31
C ASP A 234 -16.03 -12.68 -2.54
N GLU A 235 -16.90 -11.89 -3.19
CA GLU A 235 -16.66 -10.45 -3.41
C GLU A 235 -16.40 -9.69 -2.10
N PHE A 236 -17.03 -10.15 -1.02
CA PHE A 236 -16.96 -9.57 0.32
C PHE A 236 -16.34 -10.51 1.36
N PHE A 237 -15.55 -11.50 0.92
CA PHE A 237 -15.09 -12.60 1.77
C PHE A 237 -14.47 -12.13 3.09
N TYR A 238 -13.77 -10.99 3.10
CA TYR A 238 -13.13 -10.40 4.29
C TYR A 238 -14.10 -10.04 5.42
N SER A 239 -15.40 -10.02 5.15
CA SER A 239 -16.50 -9.79 6.10
C SER A 239 -17.44 -10.99 6.26
N ASN A 240 -17.17 -12.11 5.59
CA ASN A 240 -18.02 -13.29 5.70
C ASN A 240 -17.90 -13.88 7.13
N PRO A 241 -19.02 -14.06 7.85
CA PRO A 241 -19.01 -14.79 9.11
C PRO A 241 -18.61 -16.25 8.89
N PRO A 242 -18.15 -16.96 9.93
CA PRO A 242 -18.02 -18.42 9.94
C PRO A 242 -19.40 -19.14 9.95
N ASP A 243 -19.45 -20.36 9.40
CA ASP A 243 -20.70 -21.09 9.13
C ASP A 243 -21.57 -21.31 10.38
N ASN A 244 -20.93 -21.57 11.51
CA ASN A 244 -21.62 -21.80 12.77
C ASN A 244 -22.41 -20.57 13.26
N ALA A 245 -21.94 -19.35 12.94
CA ALA A 245 -22.60 -18.09 13.30
C ALA A 245 -23.78 -17.76 12.37
N THR A 246 -23.70 -18.19 11.11
CA THR A 246 -24.76 -17.95 10.12
C THR A 246 -25.96 -18.84 10.34
N MET A 247 -25.74 -20.09 10.77
CA MET A 247 -26.81 -20.98 11.20
C MET A 247 -27.61 -20.40 12.38
N SER A 248 -26.94 -19.80 13.37
CA SER A 248 -27.65 -19.09 14.45
C SER A 248 -28.43 -17.88 13.92
N PHE A 249 -27.90 -17.14 12.95
CA PHE A 249 -28.62 -16.01 12.34
C PHE A 249 -29.93 -16.45 11.68
N ALA A 250 -29.86 -17.52 10.88
CA ALA A 250 -31.03 -18.08 10.21
C ALA A 250 -32.08 -18.59 11.21
N GLU A 251 -31.66 -19.23 12.30
CA GLU A 251 -32.54 -19.73 13.37
C GLU A 251 -33.21 -18.59 14.17
N THR A 252 -32.48 -17.51 14.49
CA THR A 252 -33.05 -16.35 15.18
C THR A 252 -34.07 -15.62 14.31
N PHE A 253 -33.75 -15.38 13.04
CA PHE A 253 -34.66 -14.72 12.10
C PHE A 253 -35.97 -15.50 11.95
N ARG A 254 -35.87 -16.84 11.87
CA ARG A 254 -37.02 -17.75 11.87
C ARG A 254 -37.90 -17.57 13.11
N SER A 255 -37.32 -17.35 14.29
CA SER A 255 -38.07 -17.17 15.54
C SER A 255 -38.83 -15.83 15.61
N TRP A 256 -38.30 -14.76 15.01
CA TRP A 256 -38.89 -13.41 15.06
C TRP A 256 -40.00 -13.19 14.04
N ALA A 257 -39.85 -13.76 12.83
CA ALA A 257 -40.76 -13.46 11.74
C ALA A 257 -42.11 -14.20 11.83
N ASN A 258 -42.19 -15.30 12.61
CA ASN A 258 -43.37 -16.18 12.70
C ASN A 258 -43.93 -16.57 11.30
N MET A 259 -43.03 -16.66 10.30
CA MET A 259 -43.36 -16.86 8.89
C MET A 259 -43.41 -18.36 8.52
N PRO A 260 -44.28 -18.78 7.58
CA PRO A 260 -44.31 -20.15 7.07
C PRO A 260 -43.00 -20.53 6.38
N ILE A 261 -42.62 -21.81 6.49
CA ILE A 261 -41.31 -22.34 6.06
C ILE A 261 -41.02 -22.12 4.55
N HIS A 262 -42.06 -22.08 3.72
CA HIS A 262 -41.96 -21.91 2.27
C HIS A 262 -41.58 -20.48 1.84
N ASP A 263 -41.94 -19.46 2.62
CA ASP A 263 -41.56 -18.05 2.33
C ASP A 263 -40.13 -17.74 2.80
N ILE A 264 -39.59 -18.57 3.72
CA ILE A 264 -38.21 -18.52 4.18
C ILE A 264 -37.28 -19.15 3.15
N GLU A 265 -37.66 -20.23 2.46
CA GLU A 265 -36.83 -20.88 1.44
C GLU A 265 -36.45 -19.94 0.28
N GLU A 266 -37.29 -18.97 -0.08
CA GLU A 266 -37.02 -18.02 -1.17
C GLU A 266 -36.11 -16.85 -0.74
N GLN A 267 -36.20 -16.38 0.51
CA GLN A 267 -35.27 -15.36 1.07
C GLN A 267 -33.95 -15.97 1.57
N THR A 268 -34.01 -17.17 2.17
CA THR A 268 -32.81 -17.95 2.48
C THR A 268 -32.18 -18.52 1.22
N ALA A 269 -32.82 -18.59 0.05
CA ALA A 269 -32.15 -18.99 -1.19
C ALA A 269 -30.98 -18.05 -1.58
N PHE A 270 -30.98 -16.79 -1.13
CA PHE A 270 -29.82 -15.89 -1.30
C PHE A 270 -28.77 -16.12 -0.19
N ALA A 271 -29.20 -16.27 1.06
CA ALA A 271 -28.33 -16.64 2.21
C ALA A 271 -27.80 -18.10 2.16
N ASN A 272 -28.39 -18.96 1.34
CA ASN A 272 -27.98 -20.34 1.05
C ASN A 272 -27.13 -20.41 -0.24
N LYS A 273 -27.04 -19.31 -1.01
CA LYS A 273 -26.23 -19.22 -2.23
C LYS A 273 -24.81 -18.76 -1.94
N CYS A 274 -24.65 -17.88 -0.96
CA CYS A 274 -23.38 -17.46 -0.38
C CYS A 274 -23.29 -18.10 0.98
N GLY A 275 -22.34 -19.02 1.14
CA GLY A 275 -22.07 -19.66 2.41
C GLY A 275 -21.49 -18.66 3.40
N ALA A 276 -21.12 -19.19 4.56
CA ALA A 276 -20.43 -18.45 5.58
C ALA A 276 -19.09 -19.14 5.84
N ASP A 277 -18.35 -19.42 4.77
CA ASP A 277 -17.09 -20.17 4.79
C ASP A 277 -15.93 -19.35 5.42
N GLY A 278 -16.27 -18.43 6.33
CA GLY A 278 -15.38 -17.55 7.06
C GLY A 278 -14.69 -16.52 6.17
N SER A 279 -13.80 -15.76 6.78
CA SER A 279 -13.11 -14.65 6.11
C SER A 279 -11.76 -14.99 5.51
N PHE A 280 -11.32 -16.25 5.60
CA PHE A 280 -10.00 -16.68 5.17
C PHE A 280 -10.04 -17.33 3.78
N ARG A 281 -9.08 -17.00 2.91
CA ARG A 281 -8.93 -17.58 1.57
C ARG A 281 -7.46 -17.86 1.30
N GLU A 282 -7.17 -18.99 0.68
CA GLU A 282 -5.82 -19.32 0.20
C GLU A 282 -5.85 -19.73 -1.27
N VAL A 283 -4.97 -19.15 -2.08
CA VAL A 283 -4.79 -19.57 -3.48
C VAL A 283 -3.49 -20.37 -3.62
N GLN A 284 -3.61 -21.57 -4.15
CA GLN A 284 -2.50 -22.50 -4.39
C GLN A 284 -2.19 -22.61 -5.88
N VAL A 285 -0.89 -22.66 -6.19
CA VAL A 285 -0.38 -23.01 -7.51
C VAL A 285 0.17 -24.43 -7.45
N LEU A 286 -0.33 -25.29 -8.33
CA LEU A 286 0.02 -26.72 -8.37
C LEU A 286 0.74 -27.07 -9.68
N VAL A 287 1.65 -28.03 -9.61
CA VAL A 287 2.26 -28.71 -10.76
C VAL A 287 2.07 -30.20 -10.58
N ASP A 288 1.30 -30.84 -11.46
CA ASP A 288 0.91 -32.25 -11.36
C ASP A 288 0.46 -32.60 -9.91
N ASP A 289 -0.51 -31.83 -9.39
CA ASP A 289 -1.07 -31.92 -8.02
C ASP A 289 -0.11 -31.61 -6.85
N THR A 290 1.14 -31.22 -7.13
CA THR A 290 2.08 -30.76 -6.09
C THR A 290 1.98 -29.25 -5.90
N VAL A 291 1.70 -28.77 -4.69
CA VAL A 291 1.70 -27.33 -4.38
C VAL A 291 3.11 -26.75 -4.52
N VAL A 292 3.34 -25.87 -5.50
CA VAL A 292 4.62 -25.18 -5.76
C VAL A 292 4.58 -23.70 -5.38
N GLY A 293 3.40 -23.13 -5.16
CA GLY A 293 3.20 -21.73 -4.75
C GLY A 293 1.94 -21.54 -3.92
N VAL A 294 1.94 -20.54 -3.04
CA VAL A 294 0.81 -20.18 -2.17
C VAL A 294 0.72 -18.65 -2.10
N VAL A 295 -0.50 -18.12 -2.15
CA VAL A 295 -0.83 -16.71 -2.01
C VAL A 295 -2.02 -16.56 -1.07
N TRP A 296 -1.92 -15.67 -0.10
CA TRP A 296 -3.07 -15.18 0.67
C TRP A 296 -3.47 -13.83 0.08
N PRO A 297 -4.64 -13.76 -0.60
CA PRO A 297 -4.94 -12.65 -1.49
C PRO A 297 -5.23 -11.36 -0.71
N PHE A 298 -4.77 -10.24 -1.27
CA PHE A 298 -5.22 -8.91 -0.88
C PHE A 298 -6.76 -8.83 -0.94
N PRO A 299 -7.44 -8.36 0.12
CA PRO A 299 -8.89 -8.20 0.14
C PRO A 299 -9.30 -7.00 -0.71
N LEU A 300 -9.31 -7.21 -2.03
CA LEU A 300 -9.69 -6.19 -3.01
C LEU A 300 -11.13 -5.74 -2.76
N VAL A 301 -11.33 -4.43 -2.58
CA VAL A 301 -12.67 -3.84 -2.48
C VAL A 301 -13.02 -3.16 -3.79
N PHE A 302 -14.02 -3.70 -4.49
CA PHE A 302 -14.50 -3.17 -5.76
C PHE A 302 -15.26 -1.85 -5.58
N THR A 303 -15.52 -1.13 -6.68
CA THR A 303 -16.11 0.21 -6.60
C THR A 303 -17.59 0.22 -6.18
N GLY A 304 -18.25 -0.93 -6.10
CA GLY A 304 -19.58 -1.12 -5.50
C GLY A 304 -19.58 -1.74 -4.09
N GLY A 305 -18.42 -2.18 -3.59
CA GLY A 305 -18.37 -3.07 -2.41
C GLY A 305 -18.61 -2.37 -1.08
N LEU A 306 -19.06 -3.10 -0.04
CA LEU A 306 -19.48 -2.57 1.27
C LEU A 306 -20.62 -1.53 1.21
N SER A 307 -20.35 -0.34 0.67
CA SER A 307 -21.31 0.73 0.42
C SER A 307 -20.94 1.48 -0.87
N PRO A 308 -21.80 1.47 -1.91
CA PRO A 308 -21.52 2.14 -3.18
C PRO A 308 -21.26 3.66 -3.06
N TYR A 309 -21.68 4.27 -1.94
CA TYR A 309 -21.49 5.70 -1.70
C TYR A 309 -20.07 6.05 -1.22
N LEU A 310 -19.28 5.09 -0.74
CA LEU A 310 -17.89 5.34 -0.32
C LEU A 310 -16.96 5.61 -1.50
N TRP A 311 -17.28 5.06 -2.67
CA TRP A 311 -16.33 4.93 -3.78
C TRP A 311 -16.41 6.02 -4.83
N LYS A 312 -16.96 7.19 -4.46
CA LYS A 312 -17.13 8.35 -5.35
C LYS A 312 -16.62 9.63 -4.68
N PRO A 313 -15.65 10.36 -5.28
CA PRO A 313 -14.89 10.03 -6.50
C PRO A 313 -13.67 9.13 -6.24
N VAL A 314 -13.38 8.73 -5.00
CA VAL A 314 -12.18 7.95 -4.66
C VAL A 314 -12.56 6.47 -4.55
N VAL A 315 -11.93 5.60 -5.32
CA VAL A 315 -12.19 4.15 -5.29
C VAL A 315 -11.27 3.40 -4.33
N GLY A 316 -11.60 2.14 -4.02
CA GLY A 316 -10.77 1.27 -3.20
C GLY A 316 -9.36 1.07 -3.76
N ILE A 317 -8.38 0.84 -2.88
CA ILE A 317 -6.99 0.56 -3.27
C ILE A 317 -6.97 -0.74 -4.09
N GLY A 318 -6.39 -0.69 -5.29
CA GLY A 318 -6.30 -1.82 -6.20
C GLY A 318 -7.55 -2.03 -7.06
N ALA A 319 -8.64 -1.27 -6.87
CA ALA A 319 -9.87 -1.45 -7.66
C ALA A 319 -9.63 -1.21 -9.15
N PHE A 320 -8.83 -0.20 -9.50
CA PHE A 320 -8.51 0.10 -10.90
C PHE A 320 -7.27 -0.64 -11.39
N ASN A 321 -6.30 -0.91 -10.53
CA ASN A 321 -5.15 -1.75 -10.86
C ASN A 321 -5.03 -2.91 -9.86
N ALA A 322 -5.75 -4.00 -10.14
CA ALA A 322 -5.80 -5.14 -9.23
C ALA A 322 -4.39 -5.69 -8.97
N PRO A 323 -3.99 -5.91 -7.70
CA PRO A 323 -2.67 -6.42 -7.37
C PRO A 323 -2.39 -7.78 -8.03
N THR A 324 -1.15 -7.97 -8.48
CA THR A 324 -0.65 -9.26 -8.94
C THR A 324 0.43 -9.79 -7.99
N TYR A 325 0.64 -11.11 -8.04
CA TYR A 325 1.53 -11.82 -7.12
C TYR A 325 2.64 -12.49 -7.92
N ILE A 326 3.90 -12.25 -7.53
CA ILE A 326 5.05 -12.80 -8.26
C ILE A 326 5.72 -13.89 -7.42
N LEU A 327 5.50 -15.13 -7.83
CA LEU A 327 6.01 -16.32 -7.17
C LEU A 327 7.32 -16.75 -7.82
N ASN A 328 8.37 -16.94 -7.00
CA ASN A 328 9.61 -17.54 -7.47
C ASN A 328 9.49 -19.08 -7.46
N LEU A 329 9.35 -19.66 -8.65
CA LEU A 329 9.20 -21.10 -8.85
C LEU A 329 10.52 -21.81 -9.13
N THR A 330 11.64 -21.07 -9.22
CA THR A 330 12.99 -21.63 -9.44
C THR A 330 13.36 -22.76 -8.47
N PRO A 331 13.03 -22.68 -7.16
CA PRO A 331 13.30 -23.80 -6.24
C PRO A 331 12.54 -25.10 -6.56
N PHE A 332 11.51 -25.03 -7.40
CA PHE A 332 10.67 -26.15 -7.85
C PHE A 332 10.93 -26.52 -9.31
N LEU A 333 11.92 -25.93 -9.96
CA LEU A 333 12.18 -26.07 -11.39
C LEU A 333 12.27 -27.54 -11.85
N GLY A 334 12.77 -28.44 -11.01
CA GLY A 334 12.85 -29.88 -11.31
C GLY A 334 11.49 -30.56 -11.55
N LYS A 335 10.37 -29.94 -11.15
CA LYS A 335 9.00 -30.40 -11.48
C LYS A 335 8.57 -30.03 -12.90
N PHE A 336 9.17 -29.01 -13.50
CA PHE A 336 8.83 -28.50 -14.82
C PHE A 336 9.70 -29.07 -15.94
N LEU A 337 10.96 -29.40 -15.64
CA LEU A 337 11.93 -29.91 -16.61
C LEU A 337 11.64 -31.36 -17.03
N GLY A 338 12.24 -31.79 -18.14
CA GLY A 338 12.20 -33.17 -18.64
C GLY A 338 11.42 -33.35 -19.94
N GLY A 339 11.26 -32.29 -20.75
CA GLY A 339 10.71 -32.36 -22.10
C GLY A 339 9.23 -32.78 -22.24
N VAL A 340 8.52 -33.03 -21.14
CA VAL A 340 7.09 -33.41 -21.14
C VAL A 340 6.26 -32.26 -20.60
N PRO A 341 5.14 -31.89 -21.25
CA PRO A 341 4.22 -30.89 -20.71
C PRO A 341 3.69 -31.28 -19.32
N ARG A 342 3.63 -30.30 -18.41
CA ARG A 342 3.17 -30.43 -17.02
C ARG A 342 1.89 -29.66 -16.79
N ALA A 343 0.99 -30.17 -15.96
CA ALA A 343 -0.24 -29.48 -15.63
C ALA A 343 0.05 -28.42 -14.56
N VAL A 344 0.03 -27.13 -14.95
CA VAL A 344 0.07 -26.01 -14.00
C VAL A 344 -1.38 -25.63 -13.68
N ALA A 345 -1.78 -25.81 -12.43
CA ALA A 345 -3.15 -25.63 -11.98
C ALA A 345 -3.28 -24.59 -10.85
N PHE A 346 -4.47 -24.04 -10.70
CA PHE A 346 -4.80 -23.09 -9.63
C PHE A 346 -5.96 -23.61 -8.79
N ARG A 347 -5.84 -23.53 -7.47
CA ARG A 347 -6.88 -23.96 -6.53
C ARG A 347 -7.12 -22.89 -5.51
N VAL A 348 -8.37 -22.60 -5.19
CA VAL A 348 -8.73 -21.74 -4.06
C VAL A 348 -9.26 -22.62 -2.94
N ILE A 349 -8.69 -22.49 -1.75
CA ILE A 349 -9.14 -23.17 -0.53
C ILE A 349 -9.96 -22.17 0.29
N TYR A 350 -11.04 -22.67 0.88
CA TYR A 350 -12.06 -21.90 1.61
C TYR A 350 -12.80 -20.88 0.75
N GLY A 351 -12.68 -20.93 -0.59
CA GLY A 351 -13.52 -20.13 -1.47
C GLY A 351 -14.92 -20.73 -1.64
N GLU A 352 -15.86 -19.90 -2.10
CA GLU A 352 -17.27 -20.27 -2.21
C GLU A 352 -17.73 -20.34 -3.66
N SER A 353 -17.80 -19.18 -4.32
CA SER A 353 -18.44 -19.02 -5.62
C SER A 353 -17.48 -19.33 -6.75
N PHE A 354 -16.77 -18.30 -7.22
CA PHE A 354 -15.77 -18.46 -8.24
C PHE A 354 -14.72 -17.36 -8.17
N TRP A 355 -13.54 -17.71 -8.64
CA TRP A 355 -12.40 -16.82 -8.76
C TRP A 355 -11.95 -16.79 -10.21
N LEU A 356 -11.69 -15.59 -10.72
CA LEU A 356 -11.03 -15.45 -12.01
C LEU A 356 -9.53 -15.48 -11.78
N ILE A 357 -8.85 -16.45 -12.40
CA ILE A 357 -7.43 -16.71 -12.19
C ILE A 357 -6.71 -16.82 -13.53
N ASP A 358 -5.59 -16.11 -13.67
CA ASP A 358 -4.70 -16.21 -14.83
C ASP A 358 -3.24 -16.09 -14.34
N GLY A 359 -2.27 -16.47 -15.16
CA GLY A 359 -0.88 -16.24 -14.83
C GLY A 359 0.06 -16.28 -16.03
N ASN A 360 1.23 -15.66 -15.86
CA ASN A 360 2.29 -15.62 -16.86
C ASN A 360 3.57 -16.19 -16.28
N LEU A 361 4.11 -17.24 -16.92
CA LEU A 361 5.41 -17.80 -16.54
C LEU A 361 6.52 -17.01 -17.22
N PHE A 362 7.40 -16.43 -16.42
CA PHE A 362 8.63 -15.79 -16.87
C PHE A 362 9.77 -16.79 -16.83
N ILE A 363 10.33 -17.10 -18.00
CA ILE A 363 11.38 -18.09 -18.19
C ILE A 363 12.67 -17.36 -18.54
N PHE A 364 13.71 -17.61 -17.74
CA PHE A 364 15.07 -17.16 -18.01
C PHE A 364 15.92 -18.36 -18.36
N GLU A 365 16.62 -18.31 -19.47
CA GLU A 365 17.37 -19.43 -20.03
C GLU A 365 18.88 -19.29 -19.81
N ASP A 366 19.56 -20.40 -19.57
CA ASP A 366 21.01 -20.48 -19.67
C ASP A 366 21.39 -20.41 -21.15
N ALA A 367 21.80 -19.23 -21.61
CA ALA A 367 22.19 -18.98 -23.00
C ALA A 367 23.43 -19.76 -23.42
N GLU A 368 24.28 -20.16 -22.47
CA GLU A 368 25.51 -20.93 -22.70
C GLU A 368 25.33 -22.42 -22.36
N ALA A 369 24.09 -22.90 -22.38
CA ALA A 369 23.74 -24.27 -22.00
C ALA A 369 24.49 -25.34 -22.82
N VAL A 370 25.42 -26.04 -22.16
CA VAL A 370 26.07 -27.25 -22.72
C VAL A 370 25.34 -28.53 -22.27
N HIS A 371 24.60 -28.44 -21.16
CA HIS A 371 23.81 -29.52 -20.58
C HIS A 371 22.46 -29.00 -20.07
N PRO A 372 21.43 -29.86 -19.96
CA PRO A 372 20.19 -29.52 -19.28
C PRO A 372 20.42 -29.05 -17.84
N THR A 373 19.59 -28.12 -17.39
CA THR A 373 19.57 -27.68 -15.99
C THR A 373 19.27 -28.86 -15.08
N ARG A 374 20.10 -29.06 -14.06
CA ARG A 374 19.91 -30.13 -13.07
C ARG A 374 19.43 -29.57 -11.74
N VAL A 375 18.37 -30.15 -11.21
CA VAL A 375 17.74 -29.70 -9.96
C VAL A 375 17.77 -30.83 -8.93
N LYS A 376 18.18 -30.52 -7.71
CA LYS A 376 18.13 -31.43 -6.57
C LYS A 376 17.51 -30.74 -5.36
N VAL A 377 16.32 -31.18 -4.97
CA VAL A 377 15.70 -30.75 -3.70
C VAL A 377 16.52 -31.33 -2.56
N LEU A 378 17.02 -30.46 -1.68
CA LEU A 378 17.85 -30.83 -0.53
C LEU A 378 17.02 -30.99 0.73
N ARG A 379 16.02 -30.14 0.91
CA ARG A 379 15.07 -30.19 2.02
C ARG A 379 13.80 -29.44 1.62
N GLU A 380 12.65 -29.97 2.02
CA GLU A 380 11.35 -29.36 1.79
C GLU A 380 10.48 -29.59 3.02
N HIS A 381 9.72 -28.58 3.40
CA HIS A 381 8.66 -28.64 4.40
C HIS A 381 7.55 -27.69 3.97
N LEU A 382 6.32 -28.20 4.02
CA LEU A 382 5.12 -27.47 3.69
C LEU A 382 4.04 -27.92 4.66
N ASP A 383 3.45 -26.98 5.38
CA ASP A 383 2.22 -27.24 6.11
C ASP A 383 1.13 -27.52 5.08
N ARG A 384 0.74 -28.79 4.96
CA ARG A 384 -0.17 -29.24 3.89
C ARG A 384 -1.61 -28.83 4.15
N TYR A 385 -1.98 -28.72 5.41
CA TYR A 385 -3.33 -28.39 5.86
C TYR A 385 -3.27 -27.09 6.65
N VAL A 386 -4.00 -26.09 6.18
CA VAL A 386 -4.24 -24.84 6.91
C VAL A 386 -5.71 -24.88 7.29
N GLU A 387 -5.98 -24.98 8.58
CA GLU A 387 -7.33 -24.94 9.14
C GLU A 387 -7.46 -23.65 9.97
N PRO A 388 -8.30 -22.69 9.53
CA PRO A 388 -8.57 -21.50 10.31
C PRO A 388 -9.18 -21.86 11.66
N THR A 389 -8.58 -21.36 12.74
CA THR A 389 -9.12 -21.49 14.09
C THR A 389 -10.13 -20.39 14.32
N VAL A 390 -11.37 -20.74 14.68
CA VAL A 390 -12.44 -19.80 15.00
C VAL A 390 -12.77 -19.88 16.50
N VAL A 391 -12.78 -18.72 17.17
CA VAL A 391 -13.09 -18.59 18.61
C VAL A 391 -14.18 -17.55 18.81
N ALA A 392 -15.21 -17.91 19.58
CA ALA A 392 -16.21 -16.95 20.05
C ALA A 392 -15.66 -16.16 21.25
N LEU A 393 -15.73 -14.84 21.18
CA LEU A 393 -15.30 -13.91 22.23
C LEU A 393 -16.45 -13.60 23.20
N PRO A 394 -16.18 -13.32 24.49
CA PRO A 394 -17.21 -12.95 25.45
C PRO A 394 -17.87 -11.61 25.06
N VAL A 395 -19.19 -11.63 24.85
CA VAL A 395 -19.96 -10.42 24.53
C VAL A 395 -20.32 -9.71 25.82
N VAL A 396 -19.89 -8.45 26.00
CA VAL A 396 -20.36 -7.61 27.11
C VAL A 396 -21.79 -7.18 26.78
N THR A 397 -22.77 -7.96 27.22
CA THR A 397 -24.18 -7.55 27.14
C THR A 397 -24.39 -6.32 28.02
N GLY A 398 -24.79 -5.20 27.42
CA GLY A 398 -25.25 -4.03 28.14
C GLY A 398 -26.38 -4.39 29.11
N ASP A 399 -26.35 -3.76 30.29
CA ASP A 399 -27.17 -4.04 31.45
C ASP A 399 -28.68 -4.12 31.12
N GLY A 400 -29.29 -5.27 31.40
CA GLY A 400 -30.75 -5.43 31.40
C GLY A 400 -31.28 -6.68 30.72
N ASN A 401 -31.43 -7.77 31.49
CA ASN A 401 -32.43 -8.85 31.45
C ASN A 401 -33.03 -9.37 30.11
N LYS A 402 -32.49 -9.00 28.96
CA LYS A 402 -32.80 -9.61 27.67
C LYS A 402 -31.94 -10.86 27.58
N LYS A 403 -32.58 -12.01 27.42
CA LYS A 403 -31.90 -13.23 26.94
C LYS A 403 -31.05 -12.82 25.75
N SER A 404 -29.81 -13.33 25.64
CA SER A 404 -28.99 -13.18 24.45
C SER A 404 -29.82 -13.56 23.24
N THR A 405 -30.37 -12.57 22.54
CA THR A 405 -30.85 -12.73 21.19
C THR A 405 -29.59 -13.05 20.40
N GLU A 406 -29.57 -14.22 19.76
CA GLU A 406 -28.40 -14.99 19.30
C GLU A 406 -27.57 -14.30 18.18
N LEU A 407 -27.78 -13.00 17.95
CA LEU A 407 -27.13 -12.16 16.95
C LEU A 407 -26.13 -11.16 17.52
N ASN A 408 -25.99 -11.10 18.85
CA ASN A 408 -24.95 -10.31 19.50
C ASN A 408 -23.76 -11.23 19.77
N ASN A 409 -22.76 -11.23 18.87
CA ASN A 409 -21.63 -12.13 18.90
C ASN A 409 -20.35 -11.40 18.54
N ALA A 410 -19.22 -11.86 19.08
CA ALA A 410 -17.91 -11.45 18.65
C ALA A 410 -17.09 -12.70 18.31
N LEU A 411 -16.43 -12.70 17.16
CA LEU A 411 -15.73 -13.85 16.61
C LEU A 411 -14.31 -13.45 16.26
N TRP A 412 -13.36 -14.34 16.53
CA TRP A 412 -11.98 -14.18 16.14
C TRP A 412 -11.53 -15.41 15.36
N THR A 413 -11.07 -15.18 14.13
CA THR A 413 -10.52 -16.20 13.24
C THR A 413 -9.03 -15.97 13.06
N SER A 414 -8.23 -17.03 13.11
CA SER A 414 -6.81 -16.97 12.79
C SER A 414 -6.35 -18.15 11.94
N ALA A 415 -5.36 -17.91 11.09
CA ALA A 415 -4.68 -18.96 10.33
C ALA A 415 -3.20 -18.64 10.22
N VAL A 416 -2.36 -19.68 10.25
CA VAL A 416 -0.91 -19.58 10.08
C VAL A 416 -0.44 -20.65 9.10
N ARG A 417 0.58 -20.33 8.31
CA ARG A 417 1.26 -21.30 7.46
C ARG A 417 2.75 -21.02 7.38
N ASP A 418 3.56 -22.06 7.48
CA ASP A 418 4.98 -22.02 7.14
C ASP A 418 5.31 -22.84 5.89
N ARG A 419 6.25 -22.33 5.11
CA ARG A 419 6.85 -23.03 3.97
C ARG A 419 8.35 -22.88 3.97
N TYR A 420 9.04 -23.98 3.74
CA TYR A 420 10.48 -24.03 3.58
C TYR A 420 10.86 -24.91 2.40
N VAL A 421 11.68 -24.41 1.49
CA VAL A 421 12.34 -25.25 0.48
C VAL A 421 13.79 -24.86 0.30
N LYS A 422 14.65 -25.86 0.20
CA LYS A 422 16.07 -25.70 -0.11
C LYS A 422 16.41 -26.59 -1.29
N THR A 423 16.82 -25.96 -2.39
CA THR A 423 17.05 -26.63 -3.66
C THR A 423 18.38 -26.22 -4.24
N SER A 424 19.09 -27.17 -4.83
CA SER A 424 20.28 -26.95 -5.63
C SER A 424 19.90 -26.94 -7.11
N VAL A 425 20.26 -25.87 -7.83
CA VAL A 425 20.10 -25.75 -9.28
C VAL A 425 21.50 -25.64 -9.91
N THR A 426 21.80 -26.51 -10.85
CA THR A 426 23.08 -26.54 -11.56
C THR A 426 22.85 -26.26 -13.04
N THR A 427 23.47 -25.20 -13.53
CA THR A 427 23.48 -24.73 -14.93
C THR A 427 24.92 -24.74 -15.45
N SER A 428 25.16 -24.27 -16.67
CA SER A 428 26.51 -24.13 -17.24
C SER A 428 27.31 -23.04 -16.52
N ALA A 429 26.63 -22.01 -16.00
CA ALA A 429 27.22 -20.97 -15.17
C ALA A 429 27.63 -21.45 -13.76
N GLY A 430 27.29 -22.68 -13.38
CA GLY A 430 27.66 -23.30 -12.12
C GLY A 430 26.47 -23.67 -11.24
N ARG A 431 26.73 -23.87 -9.94
CA ARG A 431 25.75 -24.39 -8.98
C ARG A 431 25.27 -23.27 -8.05
N LYS A 432 23.95 -23.05 -8.01
CA LYS A 432 23.27 -22.14 -7.10
C LYS A 432 22.43 -22.93 -6.09
N ILE A 433 22.43 -22.50 -4.83
CA ILE A 433 21.54 -23.05 -3.78
C ILE A 433 20.49 -22.00 -3.44
N TYR A 434 19.23 -22.33 -3.68
CA TYR A 434 18.07 -21.52 -3.33
C TYR A 434 17.51 -22.01 -1.99
N THR A 435 17.25 -21.08 -1.07
CA THR A 435 16.53 -21.34 0.18
C THR A 435 15.37 -20.37 0.27
N LEU A 436 14.15 -20.88 0.08
CA LEU A 436 12.90 -20.15 0.24
C LEU A 436 12.32 -20.42 1.63
N ARG A 437 11.94 -19.36 2.33
CA ARG A 437 11.13 -19.39 3.54
C ARG A 437 9.95 -18.47 3.35
N GLN A 438 8.75 -18.95 3.65
CA GLN A 438 7.56 -18.10 3.68
C GLN A 438 6.84 -18.36 4.99
N HIS A 439 6.41 -17.28 5.62
CA HIS A 439 5.56 -17.29 6.80
C HIS A 439 4.33 -16.45 6.50
N PHE A 440 3.16 -17.01 6.80
CA PHE A 440 1.87 -16.37 6.58
C PHE A 440 1.12 -16.31 7.90
N ASP A 441 0.58 -15.15 8.24
CA ASP A 441 -0.24 -14.90 9.43
C ASP A 441 -1.51 -14.12 9.03
N PHE A 442 -2.65 -14.60 9.51
CA PHE A 442 -3.96 -14.06 9.20
C PHE A 442 -4.76 -13.97 10.49
N THR A 443 -5.38 -12.82 10.70
CA THR A 443 -6.38 -12.61 11.73
C THR A 443 -7.60 -11.90 11.17
N ASN A 444 -8.76 -12.21 11.73
CA ASN A 444 -10.00 -11.51 11.45
C ASN A 444 -10.87 -11.50 12.71
N THR A 445 -11.23 -10.31 13.17
CA THR A 445 -12.18 -10.10 14.26
C THR A 445 -13.47 -9.56 13.67
N GLN A 446 -14.60 -10.14 14.06
CA GLN A 446 -15.92 -9.68 13.68
C GLN A 446 -16.77 -9.45 14.91
N MET A 447 -17.57 -8.40 14.90
CA MET A 447 -18.50 -8.08 15.97
C MET A 447 -19.85 -7.74 15.37
N TYR A 448 -20.87 -8.38 15.94
CA TYR A 448 -22.27 -8.15 15.64
C TYR A 448 -22.95 -7.69 16.92
N SER A 449 -23.62 -6.54 16.86
CA SER A 449 -24.42 -6.02 17.97
C SER A 449 -25.74 -5.45 17.48
N SER A 450 -26.61 -5.06 18.41
CA SER A 450 -27.96 -4.55 18.11
C SER A 450 -28.74 -5.53 17.23
N ASP A 451 -28.62 -6.82 17.55
CA ASP A 451 -29.22 -7.93 16.80
C ASP A 451 -28.79 -7.97 15.32
N GLY A 452 -27.52 -7.69 15.05
CA GLY A 452 -26.91 -7.74 13.71
C GLY A 452 -27.07 -6.46 12.88
N LEU A 453 -27.73 -5.44 13.42
CA LEU A 453 -27.85 -4.12 12.79
C LEU A 453 -26.55 -3.32 12.85
N ASP A 454 -25.68 -3.62 13.81
CA ASP A 454 -24.33 -3.10 13.89
C ASP A 454 -23.35 -4.22 13.59
N GLN A 455 -22.58 -4.04 12.52
CA GLN A 455 -21.60 -5.00 12.05
C GLN A 455 -20.25 -4.31 11.98
N TRP A 456 -19.23 -4.95 12.51
CA TRP A 456 -17.86 -4.46 12.48
C TRP A 456 -16.92 -5.62 12.20
N PHE A 457 -15.89 -5.37 11.40
CA PHE A 457 -14.81 -6.32 11.19
C PHE A 457 -13.45 -5.63 11.10
N GLU A 458 -12.42 -6.35 11.47
CA GLU A 458 -11.02 -6.00 11.26
C GLU A 458 -10.26 -7.25 10.87
N SER A 459 -9.61 -7.22 9.71
CA SER A 459 -8.77 -8.28 9.20
C SER A 459 -7.36 -7.79 8.96
N HIS A 460 -6.39 -8.64 9.25
CA HIS A 460 -4.99 -8.39 8.95
C HIS A 460 -4.39 -9.65 8.32
N THR A 461 -3.77 -9.46 7.16
CA THR A 461 -2.94 -10.48 6.49
C THR A 461 -1.51 -9.99 6.46
N HIS A 462 -0.60 -10.82 6.95
CA HIS A 462 0.83 -10.58 6.97
C HIS A 462 1.56 -11.74 6.26
N VAL A 463 2.42 -11.40 5.30
CA VAL A 463 3.22 -12.38 4.56
C VAL A 463 4.68 -11.97 4.56
N GLU A 464 5.55 -12.84 5.06
CA GLU A 464 6.99 -12.68 4.98
C GLU A 464 7.57 -13.74 4.04
N THR A 465 8.21 -13.31 2.96
CA THR A 465 8.94 -14.18 2.03
C THR A 465 10.43 -13.86 2.05
N LYS A 466 11.25 -14.83 2.46
CA LYS A 466 12.72 -14.75 2.48
C LYS A 466 13.33 -15.74 1.49
N MET A 467 14.14 -15.23 0.58
CA MET A 467 14.93 -16.02 -0.37
C MET A 467 16.42 -15.80 -0.14
N THR A 468 17.17 -16.89 -0.03
CA THR A 468 18.64 -16.83 -0.05
C THR A 468 19.15 -17.63 -1.24
N VAL A 469 19.99 -17.02 -2.07
CA VAL A 469 20.63 -17.65 -3.22
C VAL A 469 22.13 -17.62 -3.02
N SER A 470 22.74 -18.78 -2.84
CA SER A 470 24.20 -18.93 -2.71
C SER A 470 24.79 -19.54 -3.97
N SER A 471 25.62 -18.77 -4.68
CA SER A 471 26.39 -19.23 -5.84
C SER A 471 27.69 -19.88 -5.36
N LEU A 472 27.93 -21.12 -5.81
CA LEU A 472 29.17 -21.85 -5.59
C LEU A 472 29.99 -21.77 -6.88
N SER A 473 31.15 -21.11 -6.83
CA SER A 473 32.08 -21.09 -7.96
C SER A 473 32.48 -22.52 -8.35
N SER A 474 32.49 -22.82 -9.64
CA SER A 474 32.90 -24.12 -10.17
C SER A 474 34.36 -24.41 -9.81
N GLY A 475 34.58 -25.40 -8.96
CA GLY A 475 35.90 -25.87 -8.54
C GLY A 475 35.79 -26.82 -7.36
N TYR A 476 35.43 -28.08 -7.63
CA TYR A 476 35.86 -29.15 -6.73
C TYR A 476 37.39 -29.08 -6.72
N GLU A 477 38.02 -28.91 -5.55
CA GLU A 477 39.49 -28.79 -5.32
C GLU A 477 40.12 -27.39 -5.14
N GLN A 478 39.39 -26.35 -4.71
CA GLN A 478 40.05 -25.20 -4.06
C GLN A 478 39.45 -24.86 -2.68
N PRO A 479 40.27 -24.72 -1.61
CA PRO A 479 39.80 -24.34 -0.27
C PRO A 479 39.17 -22.93 -0.17
N ASP A 480 39.36 -22.09 -1.20
CA ASP A 480 38.99 -20.67 -1.21
C ASP A 480 37.84 -20.32 -2.19
N ALA A 481 36.88 -21.22 -2.39
CA ALA A 481 35.71 -20.95 -3.24
C ALA A 481 34.92 -19.73 -2.72
N LYS A 482 34.92 -18.62 -3.48
CA LYS A 482 34.16 -17.41 -3.13
C LYS A 482 32.66 -17.69 -3.27
N VAL A 483 32.00 -17.90 -2.13
CA VAL A 483 30.53 -18.01 -2.08
C VAL A 483 29.94 -16.60 -2.16
N GLN A 484 29.27 -16.30 -3.27
CA GLN A 484 28.41 -15.10 -3.33
C GLN A 484 27.02 -15.49 -2.87
N THR A 485 26.51 -14.81 -1.85
CA THR A 485 25.15 -15.04 -1.35
C THR A 485 24.32 -13.78 -1.53
N VAL A 486 23.18 -13.90 -2.19
CA VAL A 486 22.17 -12.85 -2.29
C VAL A 486 21.02 -13.21 -1.37
N PHE A 487 20.58 -12.24 -0.57
CA PHE A 487 19.41 -12.35 0.29
C PHE A 487 18.33 -11.41 -0.23
N VAL A 488 17.09 -11.88 -0.25
CA VAL A 488 15.92 -11.10 -0.63
C VAL A 488 14.85 -11.35 0.43
N SER A 489 14.32 -10.30 1.05
CA SER A 489 13.20 -10.37 1.98
C SER A 489 12.08 -9.48 1.44
N GLN A 490 10.88 -10.03 1.38
CA GLN A 490 9.67 -9.31 1.05
C GLN A 490 8.71 -9.42 2.24
N LEU A 491 8.18 -8.27 2.65
CA LEU A 491 7.15 -8.16 3.67
C LEU A 491 5.91 -7.56 3.03
N GLU A 492 4.77 -8.18 3.25
CA GLU A 492 3.48 -7.70 2.77
C GLU A 492 2.48 -7.67 3.91
N ASP A 493 1.78 -6.54 4.04
CA ASP A 493 0.82 -6.28 5.11
C ASP A 493 -0.42 -5.60 4.53
N TYR A 494 -1.59 -6.22 4.75
CA TYR A 494 -2.88 -5.76 4.23
C TYR A 494 -3.95 -5.66 5.33
N PRO A 495 -3.90 -4.67 6.24
CA PRO A 495 -4.98 -4.46 7.19
C PRO A 495 -6.20 -3.80 6.53
N ILE A 496 -7.38 -4.33 6.84
CA ILE A 496 -8.68 -3.83 6.41
C ILE A 496 -9.65 -3.86 7.59
N ALA A 497 -10.38 -2.77 7.79
CA ALA A 497 -11.43 -2.70 8.81
C ALA A 497 -12.65 -1.97 8.24
N GLY A 498 -13.83 -2.43 8.63
CA GLY A 498 -15.08 -1.86 8.18
C GLY A 498 -16.15 -1.93 9.25
N SER A 499 -17.09 -0.99 9.21
CA SER A 499 -18.30 -1.06 10.01
C SER A 499 -19.50 -0.64 9.20
N VAL A 500 -20.63 -1.31 9.43
CA VAL A 500 -21.93 -0.99 8.85
C VAL A 500 -22.96 -0.98 9.98
N SER A 501 -23.64 0.15 10.15
CA SER A 501 -24.67 0.33 11.17
C SER A 501 -25.98 0.81 10.55
N TYR A 502 -27.08 0.14 10.90
CA TYR A 502 -28.43 0.47 10.45
C TYR A 502 -29.22 1.12 11.59
N HIS A 503 -29.70 2.34 11.37
CA HIS A 503 -30.50 3.08 12.36
C HIS A 503 -31.81 3.60 11.76
N LEU A 504 -32.84 3.70 12.60
CA LEU A 504 -34.06 4.41 12.25
C LEU A 504 -33.86 5.90 12.53
N GLY A 505 -34.06 6.75 11.52
CA GLY A 505 -34.08 8.20 11.66
C GLY A 505 -35.33 8.69 12.38
N GLU A 506 -35.27 9.89 12.95
CA GLU A 506 -36.36 10.50 13.75
C GLU A 506 -37.69 10.65 12.97
N ASN A 507 -37.62 10.68 11.64
CA ASN A 507 -38.77 10.80 10.74
C ASN A 507 -39.22 9.46 10.13
N GLY A 508 -38.72 8.32 10.64
CA GLY A 508 -38.95 7.00 10.06
C GLY A 508 -38.12 6.70 8.81
N SER A 509 -37.12 7.54 8.50
CA SER A 509 -36.12 7.21 7.47
C SER A 509 -35.17 6.11 7.95
N PHE A 510 -34.47 5.44 7.04
CA PHE A 510 -33.39 4.52 7.38
C PHE A 510 -32.05 5.22 7.16
N ILE A 511 -31.18 5.17 8.16
CA ILE A 511 -29.82 5.70 8.11
C ILE A 511 -28.86 4.51 8.05
N LEU A 512 -28.00 4.50 7.04
CA LEU A 512 -26.88 3.57 6.91
C LEU A 512 -25.59 4.34 7.20
N GLU A 513 -24.93 4.03 8.31
CA GLU A 513 -23.60 4.55 8.62
C GLU A 513 -22.54 3.52 8.24
N THR A 514 -21.55 3.93 7.44
CA THR A 514 -20.45 3.05 7.04
C THR A 514 -19.11 3.72 7.34
N LYS A 515 -18.20 2.98 7.96
CA LYS A 515 -16.80 3.38 8.16
C LYS A 515 -15.89 2.36 7.52
N PHE A 516 -14.78 2.81 6.97
CA PHE A 516 -13.85 1.95 6.26
C PHE A 516 -12.41 2.44 6.38
N ALA A 517 -11.50 1.51 6.63
CA ALA A 517 -10.06 1.72 6.60
C ALA A 517 -9.42 0.55 5.86
N ASN A 518 -8.55 0.83 4.89
CA ASN A 518 -7.78 -0.18 4.17
C ASN A 518 -6.41 0.39 3.87
N SER A 519 -5.39 -0.43 4.04
CA SER A 519 -4.05 -0.11 3.57
C SER A 519 -3.38 -1.31 2.96
N PHE A 520 -2.48 -1.04 2.03
CA PHE A 520 -1.63 -2.03 1.41
C PHE A 520 -0.19 -1.56 1.58
N SER A 521 0.65 -2.38 2.18
CA SER A 521 2.08 -2.12 2.23
C SER A 521 2.88 -3.34 1.77
N ARG A 522 3.92 -3.06 1.00
CA ARG A 522 4.89 -4.05 0.54
C ARG A 522 6.27 -3.44 0.67
N SER A 523 7.21 -4.18 1.24
CA SER A 523 8.61 -3.77 1.29
C SER A 523 9.52 -4.89 0.84
N THR A 524 10.50 -4.56 0.00
CA THR A 524 11.50 -5.50 -0.50
C THR A 524 12.89 -5.05 -0.05
N VAL A 525 13.66 -5.95 0.56
CA VAL A 525 15.05 -5.71 0.98
C VAL A 525 15.95 -6.73 0.28
N VAL A 526 17.07 -6.26 -0.29
CA VAL A 526 17.98 -7.10 -1.05
C VAL A 526 19.43 -6.83 -0.64
N ASP A 527 20.11 -7.87 -0.17
CA ASP A 527 21.50 -7.82 0.31
C ASP A 527 22.41 -8.80 -0.44
N GLY A 528 23.73 -8.56 -0.44
CA GLY A 528 24.73 -9.57 -0.84
C GLY A 528 25.26 -9.55 -2.29
N TYR A 529 25.11 -8.44 -3.02
CA TYR A 529 25.92 -8.21 -4.23
C TYR A 529 27.36 -7.93 -3.82
N GLY A 530 28.31 -8.71 -4.33
CA GLY A 530 29.73 -8.66 -3.96
C GLY A 530 30.36 -7.27 -4.11
N THR A 531 31.45 -7.10 -3.38
CA THR A 531 32.28 -5.89 -3.16
C THR A 531 32.87 -5.21 -4.42
N GLY A 532 32.39 -5.53 -5.63
CA GLY A 532 32.64 -4.77 -6.85
C GLY A 532 31.67 -3.60 -7.06
N PHE A 533 30.54 -3.60 -6.35
CA PHE A 533 29.77 -2.39 -6.14
C PHE A 533 30.33 -1.69 -4.89
N ARG A 534 31.23 -0.73 -5.09
CA ARG A 534 30.97 0.55 -4.43
C ARG A 534 29.60 0.96 -4.97
N THR A 535 28.52 0.55 -4.29
CA THR A 535 27.45 1.53 -4.13
C THR A 535 28.19 2.73 -3.60
N THR A 536 28.26 3.81 -4.40
CA THR A 536 28.22 5.12 -3.79
C THR A 536 27.21 4.98 -2.67
N PRO A 537 27.63 5.09 -1.39
CA PRO A 537 26.78 4.74 -0.26
C PRO A 537 25.40 5.29 -0.56
N THR A 538 24.40 4.40 -0.66
CA THR A 538 23.05 4.80 -1.04
C THR A 538 22.69 5.95 -0.11
N LYS A 539 22.55 7.16 -0.67
CA LYS A 539 22.22 8.35 0.11
C LYS A 539 21.05 7.96 1.02
N THR A 540 21.21 8.24 2.30
CA THR A 540 20.24 7.91 3.35
C THR A 540 18.81 8.18 2.85
N SER A 541 17.91 7.20 2.96
CA SER A 541 16.50 7.39 2.58
C SER A 541 15.82 8.41 3.51
N TYR A 542 14.83 9.14 3.02
CA TYR A 542 14.12 10.19 3.77
C TYR A 542 12.71 9.72 4.21
N ARG A 543 12.16 10.35 5.24
CA ARG A 543 10.78 10.19 5.73
C ARG A 543 10.23 11.51 6.27
N PHE A 544 8.91 11.67 6.34
CA PHE A 544 8.33 12.81 7.01
C PHE A 544 8.55 12.73 8.53
N LEU A 545 8.87 13.86 9.16
CA LEU A 545 8.95 14.00 10.61
C LEU A 545 7.53 14.15 11.18
N GLY A 546 6.87 13.03 11.44
CA GLY A 546 5.45 13.01 11.77
C GLY A 546 4.60 13.61 10.64
N ASN A 547 3.55 14.36 11.00
CA ASN A 547 2.66 15.02 10.04
C ASN A 547 3.09 16.45 9.67
N SER A 548 4.31 16.87 10.00
CA SER A 548 4.78 18.26 9.85
C SER A 548 5.06 18.71 8.41
N GLY A 549 5.01 17.79 7.43
CA GLY A 549 5.45 18.04 6.05
C GLY A 549 6.97 18.19 5.90
N LEU A 550 7.74 18.16 7.00
CA LEU A 550 9.19 18.26 6.97
C LEU A 550 9.82 16.91 6.64
N LEU A 551 10.59 16.86 5.55
CA LEU A 551 11.23 15.64 5.06
C LEU A 551 12.66 15.51 5.63
N VAL A 552 12.91 14.48 6.43
CA VAL A 552 14.17 14.25 7.15
C VAL A 552 14.81 12.92 6.76
N SER A 553 16.12 12.82 6.81
CA SER A 553 16.85 11.57 6.67
C SER A 553 16.43 10.59 7.77
N LYS A 554 16.32 9.29 7.45
CA LYS A 554 15.94 8.26 8.45
C LYS A 554 16.93 8.15 9.61
N LEU A 555 18.19 8.53 9.37
CA LEU A 555 19.21 8.69 10.40
C LEU A 555 19.41 10.18 10.70
N ALA A 556 19.60 10.51 11.98
CA ALA A 556 19.98 11.82 12.44
C ALA A 556 21.35 11.77 13.10
N LEU A 557 22.16 12.81 12.93
CA LEU A 557 23.41 12.96 13.67
C LEU A 557 23.14 13.76 14.95
N GLY A 558 23.13 13.07 16.09
CA GLY A 558 22.95 13.68 17.41
C GLY A 558 24.25 14.28 17.97
N SER A 559 24.13 15.33 18.78
CA SER A 559 25.28 16.06 19.34
C SER A 559 25.69 15.69 20.76
N TRP A 560 25.29 14.51 21.26
CA TRP A 560 25.64 14.09 22.63
C TRP A 560 27.16 13.88 22.76
N MET A 561 27.78 14.64 23.67
CA MET A 561 29.22 14.59 23.97
C MET A 561 29.50 15.10 25.38
N TRP A 562 30.65 14.71 25.94
CA TRP A 562 31.22 15.34 27.12
C TRP A 562 31.91 16.65 26.75
N ALA A 563 32.06 17.58 27.70
CA ALA A 563 32.89 18.77 27.48
C ALA A 563 34.37 18.33 27.42
N SER A 564 35.03 18.57 26.29
CA SER A 564 36.46 18.26 26.08
C SER A 564 37.02 19.15 24.97
N ASP A 565 38.26 19.59 25.13
CA ASP A 565 39.00 20.37 24.13
C ASP A 565 39.29 19.55 22.86
N GLU A 566 39.16 18.22 22.91
CA GLU A 566 39.32 17.32 21.75
C GLU A 566 38.14 17.42 20.77
N TYR A 567 36.96 17.77 21.27
CA TYR A 567 35.76 17.92 20.44
C TYR A 567 35.72 19.34 19.87
N THR A 568 36.54 19.60 18.86
CA THR A 568 36.62 20.92 18.22
C THR A 568 35.58 21.08 17.11
N MET A 569 35.32 22.33 16.72
CA MET A 569 34.48 22.66 15.56
C MET A 569 34.98 21.96 14.29
N ASP A 570 36.29 21.82 14.08
CA ASP A 570 36.85 21.17 12.88
C ASP A 570 36.55 19.68 12.82
N VAL A 571 36.56 19.00 13.98
CA VAL A 571 36.17 17.58 14.06
C VAL A 571 34.68 17.44 13.77
N TRP A 572 33.86 18.32 14.36
CA TRP A 572 32.42 18.38 14.08
C TRP A 572 32.13 18.66 12.60
N TYR A 573 32.84 19.58 11.97
CA TYR A 573 32.70 19.89 10.56
C TYR A 573 33.01 18.67 9.69
N LYS A 574 34.12 17.96 9.94
CA LYS A 574 34.44 16.71 9.22
C LYS A 574 33.37 15.64 9.40
N MET A 575 32.84 15.48 10.61
CA MET A 575 31.75 14.52 10.89
C MET A 575 30.47 14.89 10.14
N MET A 576 30.08 16.17 10.16
CA MET A 576 28.90 16.67 9.46
C MET A 576 29.03 16.57 7.95
N VAL A 577 30.18 16.92 7.38
CA VAL A 577 30.51 16.73 5.95
C VAL A 577 30.38 15.26 5.58
N THR A 578 30.91 14.36 6.41
CA THR A 578 30.79 12.92 6.17
C THR A 578 29.33 12.48 6.19
N ALA A 579 28.55 12.90 7.19
CA ALA A 579 27.12 12.56 7.27
C ALA A 579 26.32 13.13 6.08
N PHE A 580 26.54 14.40 5.76
CA PHE A 580 25.87 15.12 4.68
C PHE A 580 26.16 14.52 3.30
N ASN A 581 27.42 14.19 3.02
CA ASN A 581 27.82 13.51 1.78
C ASN A 581 27.18 12.12 1.63
N ASN A 582 26.74 11.52 2.74
CA ASN A 582 26.00 10.26 2.78
C ASN A 582 24.46 10.46 2.86
N GLY A 583 23.97 11.67 2.63
CA GLY A 583 22.54 12.00 2.54
C GLY A 583 21.84 12.26 3.88
N VAL A 584 22.59 12.46 4.97
CA VAL A 584 21.99 12.89 6.24
C VAL A 584 21.72 14.39 6.19
N ASN A 585 20.47 14.79 6.35
CA ASN A 585 20.09 16.21 6.48
C ASN A 585 19.63 16.58 7.90
N PHE A 586 19.46 15.61 8.80
CA PHE A 586 18.88 15.83 10.13
C PHE A 586 19.97 15.84 11.21
N PHE A 587 20.13 16.98 11.88
CA PHE A 587 21.14 17.25 12.90
C PHE A 587 20.47 17.68 14.20
N ASP A 588 20.75 16.95 15.28
CA ASP A 588 19.96 17.01 16.49
C ASP A 588 20.78 17.43 17.71
N MET A 589 20.27 18.44 18.45
CA MET A 589 21.03 19.15 19.48
C MET A 589 20.27 19.32 20.79
N ALA A 590 21.00 19.68 21.84
CA ALA A 590 20.45 20.04 23.15
C ALA A 590 21.33 21.09 23.82
N GLU A 591 20.70 22.01 24.55
CA GLU A 591 21.39 23.11 25.26
C GLU A 591 22.43 22.65 26.29
N ILE A 592 22.26 21.46 26.85
CA ILE A 592 23.09 20.93 27.93
C ILE A 592 24.30 20.11 27.43
N TYR A 593 24.29 19.65 26.17
CA TYR A 593 25.32 18.72 25.69
C TYR A 593 26.70 19.37 25.66
N GLY A 594 27.68 18.68 26.25
CA GLY A 594 29.04 19.17 26.42
C GLY A 594 29.14 20.52 27.14
N GLU A 595 28.26 20.81 28.12
CA GLU A 595 28.20 22.12 28.78
C GLU A 595 28.07 23.27 27.78
N THR A 596 27.10 23.15 26.85
CA THR A 596 26.84 24.06 25.73
C THR A 596 27.85 24.02 24.57
N LEU A 597 28.98 23.31 24.72
CA LEU A 597 30.02 23.24 23.70
C LEU A 597 29.52 22.61 22.39
N ALA A 598 28.61 21.65 22.47
CA ALA A 598 28.01 21.00 21.30
C ALA A 598 27.30 22.00 20.38
N GLU A 599 26.58 22.97 20.96
CA GLU A 599 25.89 24.03 20.21
C GLU A 599 26.84 24.97 19.49
N ARG A 600 27.94 25.34 20.15
CA ARG A 600 28.97 26.21 19.55
C ARG A 600 29.72 25.51 18.42
N ASN A 601 30.08 24.24 18.61
CA ASN A 601 30.83 23.48 17.62
C ASN A 601 30.02 23.17 16.37
N MET A 602 28.81 22.62 16.54
CA MET A 602 27.98 22.29 15.39
C MET A 602 27.48 23.55 14.70
N GLY A 603 27.17 24.62 15.44
CA GLY A 603 26.85 25.93 14.85
C GLY A 603 28.00 26.51 14.02
N GLY A 604 29.23 26.46 14.55
CA GLY A 604 30.43 26.85 13.81
C GLY A 604 30.66 25.98 12.57
N ALA A 605 30.41 24.67 12.67
CA ALA A 605 30.50 23.74 11.54
C ALA A 605 29.45 24.05 10.45
N VAL A 606 28.20 24.35 10.83
CA VAL A 606 27.15 24.77 9.90
C VAL A 606 27.58 26.02 9.14
N LYS A 607 28.03 27.06 9.87
CA LYS A 607 28.49 28.32 9.28
C LYS A 607 29.64 28.09 8.31
N ARG A 608 30.66 27.34 8.72
CA ARG A 608 31.79 26.98 7.87
C ARG A 608 31.34 26.25 6.60
N GLY A 609 30.42 25.29 6.70
CA GLY A 609 29.93 24.57 5.53
C GLY A 609 29.11 25.41 4.56
N ILE A 610 28.44 26.46 5.04
CA ILE A 610 27.79 27.47 4.19
C ILE A 610 28.84 28.32 3.49
N GLU A 611 29.86 28.80 4.22
CA GLU A 611 30.95 29.61 3.67
C GLU A 611 31.79 28.84 2.63
N GLU A 612 32.04 27.55 2.85
CA GLU A 612 32.77 26.66 1.94
C GLU A 612 31.89 26.11 0.80
N GLY A 613 30.57 26.36 0.81
CA GLY A 613 29.65 25.88 -0.22
C GLY A 613 29.35 24.38 -0.17
N THR A 614 29.58 23.72 0.97
CA THR A 614 29.27 22.31 1.18
C THR A 614 27.76 22.07 1.25
N TRP A 615 27.01 22.99 1.87
CA TRP A 615 25.55 22.98 1.98
C TRP A 615 25.00 24.40 2.07
N SER A 616 23.73 24.57 1.70
CA SER A 616 22.93 25.75 2.04
C SER A 616 22.24 25.55 3.41
N ARG A 617 21.69 26.63 4.00
CA ARG A 617 20.95 26.50 5.27
C ARG A 617 19.70 25.63 5.08
N GLU A 618 19.07 25.73 3.91
CA GLU A 618 17.85 25.01 3.53
C GLU A 618 18.07 23.50 3.38
N ASP A 619 19.32 23.08 3.12
CA ASP A 619 19.67 21.66 3.03
C ASP A 619 19.67 20.96 4.39
N LEU A 620 19.69 21.71 5.50
CA LEU A 620 19.83 21.17 6.85
C LEU A 620 18.53 21.30 7.66
N VAL A 621 18.15 20.21 8.31
CA VAL A 621 17.14 20.18 9.36
C VAL A 621 17.86 20.14 10.70
N VAL A 622 17.81 21.25 11.43
CA VAL A 622 18.49 21.41 12.73
C VAL A 622 17.45 21.47 13.84
N THR A 623 17.66 20.72 14.92
CA THR A 623 16.74 20.71 16.08
C THR A 623 17.44 21.09 17.37
N ALA A 624 16.69 21.74 18.25
CA ALA A 624 17.13 22.09 19.60
C ALA A 624 16.26 21.36 20.63
N LYS A 625 16.87 20.95 21.74
CA LYS A 625 16.16 20.40 22.91
C LYS A 625 16.34 21.29 24.11
N LEU A 626 15.23 21.57 24.80
CA LEU A 626 15.20 22.37 26.02
C LEU A 626 14.64 21.54 27.17
N PHE A 627 15.33 21.57 28.32
CA PHE A 627 14.85 21.08 29.61
C PHE A 627 15.86 21.36 30.72
N ALA A 628 17.11 20.93 30.55
CA ALA A 628 18.08 20.93 31.64
C ALA A 628 18.74 22.30 31.89
N GLY A 629 18.54 23.26 30.99
CA GLY A 629 19.29 24.51 30.99
C GLY A 629 20.72 24.32 30.51
N THR A 630 21.54 25.37 30.64
CA THR A 630 22.95 25.36 30.22
C THR A 630 23.91 24.82 31.27
N THR A 631 23.45 24.73 32.51
CA THR A 631 24.18 24.16 33.65
C THR A 631 23.47 22.90 34.11
N ALA A 632 24.19 21.92 34.67
CA ALA A 632 23.55 20.72 35.23
C ALA A 632 22.40 21.10 36.21
N TRP A 633 21.40 20.21 36.35
CA TRP A 633 20.11 20.53 36.99
C TRP A 633 20.21 21.10 38.42
N ASP A 634 21.24 20.70 39.14
CA ASP A 634 21.57 21.11 40.51
C ASP A 634 22.23 22.51 40.60
N ARG A 635 22.68 23.05 39.48
CA ARG A 635 23.41 24.33 39.37
C ARG A 635 22.63 25.42 38.62
N SER A 636 21.54 25.05 37.96
CA SER A 636 20.65 25.99 37.25
C SER A 636 19.71 26.70 38.22
N SER A 637 19.44 27.98 37.98
CA SER A 637 18.39 28.71 38.72
C SER A 637 17.01 28.08 38.46
N PRO A 638 16.03 28.20 39.37
CA PRO A 638 14.73 27.52 39.25
C PRO A 638 13.98 27.76 37.93
N ASN A 639 14.20 28.89 37.26
CA ASN A 639 13.54 29.26 36.00
C ASN A 639 14.48 29.20 34.77
N ALA A 640 15.71 28.71 34.94
CA ALA A 640 16.68 28.50 33.86
C ALA A 640 16.74 27.03 33.41
N GLN A 641 15.72 26.25 33.77
CA GLN A 641 15.52 24.83 33.45
C GLN A 641 14.02 24.51 33.47
N GLY A 642 13.63 23.30 33.10
CA GLY A 642 12.25 22.84 32.94
C GLY A 642 11.65 23.20 31.57
N LEU A 643 10.33 23.12 31.45
CA LEU A 643 9.58 23.47 30.24
C LEU A 643 8.70 24.70 30.41
N CYS A 644 8.91 25.49 31.47
CA CYS A 644 8.13 26.70 31.69
C CYS A 644 8.32 27.68 30.52
N ARG A 645 7.30 28.49 30.24
CA ARG A 645 7.30 29.45 29.13
C ARG A 645 8.55 30.33 29.10
N LYS A 646 9.01 30.79 30.27
CA LYS A 646 10.20 31.62 30.41
C LYS A 646 11.45 30.89 29.91
N HIS A 647 11.66 29.65 30.35
CA HIS A 647 12.81 28.86 29.94
C HIS A 647 12.75 28.46 28.46
N ILE A 648 11.58 28.13 27.91
CA ILE A 648 11.47 27.85 26.46
C ILE A 648 11.92 29.06 25.63
N ILE A 649 11.49 30.27 25.99
CA ILE A 649 11.85 31.49 25.26
C ILE A 649 13.33 31.84 25.43
N GLU A 650 13.83 31.85 26.68
CA GLU A 650 15.20 32.26 26.99
C GLU A 650 16.23 31.20 26.58
N GLY A 651 15.91 29.92 26.82
CA GLY A 651 16.70 28.77 26.41
C GLY A 651 16.83 28.67 24.89
N LEU A 652 15.73 28.85 24.14
CA LEU A 652 15.79 28.87 22.67
C LEU A 652 16.63 30.04 22.15
N LYS A 653 16.45 31.25 22.69
CA LYS A 653 17.28 32.41 22.31
C LYS A 653 18.77 32.15 22.58
N GLY A 654 19.09 31.58 23.73
CA GLY A 654 20.46 31.22 24.08
C GLY A 654 21.03 30.13 23.17
N SER A 655 20.22 29.11 22.84
CA SER A 655 20.56 28.02 21.93
C SER A 655 20.88 28.55 20.53
N LEU A 656 19.99 29.39 19.96
CA LEU A 656 20.20 30.07 18.67
C LEU A 656 21.45 30.95 18.66
N GLN A 657 21.70 31.72 19.72
CA GLN A 657 22.89 32.55 19.84
C GLN A 657 24.18 31.71 19.84
N ARG A 658 24.20 30.60 20.59
CA ARG A 658 25.37 29.71 20.65
C ARG A 658 25.62 28.98 19.33
N MET A 659 24.56 28.57 18.64
CA MET A 659 24.64 27.99 17.31
C MET A 659 24.93 29.02 16.21
N GLN A 660 24.77 30.32 16.49
CA GLN A 660 24.84 31.40 15.50
C GLN A 660 23.83 31.19 14.35
N LEU A 661 22.60 30.78 14.68
CA LEU A 661 21.52 30.56 13.73
C LEU A 661 20.33 31.47 14.02
N ASP A 662 19.63 31.90 12.98
CA ASP A 662 18.41 32.70 13.12
C ASP A 662 17.20 31.84 13.52
N TYR A 663 17.21 30.56 13.15
CA TYR A 663 16.15 29.61 13.45
C TYR A 663 16.63 28.15 13.49
N VAL A 664 15.88 27.32 14.21
CA VAL A 664 15.91 25.85 14.12
C VAL A 664 14.58 25.36 13.57
N ASN A 665 14.59 24.18 12.94
CA ASN A 665 13.41 23.62 12.27
C ASN A 665 12.40 23.04 13.26
N VAL A 666 12.88 22.43 14.36
CA VAL A 666 12.04 21.88 15.42
C VAL A 666 12.68 22.14 16.78
N VAL A 667 11.85 22.48 17.77
CA VAL A 667 12.24 22.55 19.18
C VAL A 667 11.55 21.42 19.93
N PHE A 668 12.34 20.56 20.54
CA PHE A 668 11.88 19.42 21.31
C PHE A 668 11.92 19.73 22.81
N CYS A 669 10.93 19.21 23.53
CA CYS A 669 11.03 19.05 24.98
C CYS A 669 12.02 17.91 25.25
N HIS A 670 13.14 18.19 25.92
CA HIS A 670 14.17 17.16 26.14
C HIS A 670 13.69 16.04 27.07
N ARG A 671 12.80 16.39 28.02
CA ARG A 671 12.14 15.48 28.97
C ARG A 671 10.77 16.04 29.33
N PRO A 672 9.82 15.18 29.78
CA PRO A 672 8.59 15.66 30.40
C PRO A 672 8.89 16.43 31.70
N ASP A 673 8.19 17.55 31.93
CA ASP A 673 8.31 18.37 33.14
C ASP A 673 7.06 18.22 34.01
N ALA A 674 7.21 17.63 35.20
CA ALA A 674 6.11 17.45 36.14
C ALA A 674 5.77 18.73 36.93
N LEU A 675 6.62 19.76 36.87
CA LEU A 675 6.49 21.01 37.63
C LEU A 675 5.98 22.17 36.78
N THR A 676 6.03 22.04 35.45
CA THR A 676 5.40 22.98 34.53
C THR A 676 4.00 22.49 34.19
N PRO A 677 2.94 23.24 34.54
CA PRO A 677 1.60 22.92 34.11
C PRO A 677 1.54 22.85 32.59
N ILE A 678 0.87 21.84 32.04
CA ILE A 678 0.88 21.56 30.59
C ILE A 678 0.38 22.77 29.79
N GLU A 679 -0.49 23.57 30.40
CA GLU A 679 -1.06 24.83 29.94
C GLU A 679 -0.09 26.01 29.82
N ASP A 680 1.08 25.94 30.45
CA ASP A 680 2.14 26.95 30.34
C ASP A 680 3.21 26.58 29.28
N THR A 681 3.00 25.44 28.62
CA THR A 681 3.82 24.89 27.54
C THR A 681 3.24 25.09 26.11
N PRO A 682 1.94 25.36 25.84
CA PRO A 682 1.37 25.18 24.51
C PRO A 682 1.43 26.44 23.64
N GLN A 683 1.80 26.22 22.39
CA GLN A 683 1.65 27.16 21.29
C GLN A 683 0.17 27.27 20.91
N TYR A 684 -0.38 28.48 20.77
CA TYR A 684 -1.77 28.69 20.38
C TYR A 684 -1.93 29.75 19.28
N ASN A 685 -2.39 29.32 18.10
CA ASN A 685 -2.69 30.17 16.93
C ASN A 685 -3.69 29.45 16.00
N THR A 686 -4.12 30.07 14.89
CA THR A 686 -5.18 29.51 14.02
C THR A 686 -4.86 28.15 13.40
N LEU A 687 -3.57 27.81 13.26
CA LEU A 687 -3.12 26.51 12.74
C LEU A 687 -2.91 25.51 13.88
N GLU A 688 -2.52 25.98 15.06
CA GLU A 688 -2.28 25.13 16.21
C GLU A 688 -3.21 25.49 17.38
N ARG A 689 -4.39 24.86 17.32
CA ARG A 689 -5.55 25.14 18.18
C ARG A 689 -5.88 23.98 19.10
N ASN A 690 -5.55 22.76 18.69
CA ASN A 690 -6.12 21.56 19.28
C ASN A 690 -5.69 21.34 20.73
N LYS A 691 -4.47 21.75 21.08
CA LYS A 691 -3.93 21.61 22.43
C LYS A 691 -4.72 22.44 23.46
N VAL A 692 -5.03 23.69 23.13
CA VAL A 692 -5.79 24.60 24.00
C VAL A 692 -7.31 24.41 23.86
N GLU A 693 -7.81 24.10 22.67
CA GLU A 693 -9.27 24.02 22.43
C GLU A 693 -9.88 22.65 22.71
N PHE A 694 -9.10 21.57 22.67
CA PHE A 694 -9.63 20.20 22.83
C PHE A 694 -8.90 19.43 23.93
N GLU A 695 -7.57 19.43 23.94
CA GLU A 695 -6.80 18.58 24.87
C GLU A 695 -6.79 19.12 26.30
N ASP A 696 -6.43 20.40 26.50
CA ASP A 696 -6.37 21.03 27.82
C ASP A 696 -7.73 21.59 28.28
N LEU A 697 -8.74 21.53 27.42
CA LEU A 697 -10.09 22.09 27.66
C LEU A 697 -10.72 21.56 28.95
N ASN A 698 -10.54 20.28 29.24
CA ASN A 698 -11.07 19.66 30.45
C ASN A 698 -10.29 20.06 31.71
N LEU A 699 -8.99 20.36 31.58
CA LEU A 699 -8.16 20.89 32.66
C LEU A 699 -8.61 22.31 33.06
N TYR A 700 -8.84 23.18 32.09
CA TYR A 700 -9.31 24.56 32.29
C TYR A 700 -10.69 24.61 32.95
N LYS A 701 -11.61 23.74 32.53
CA LYS A 701 -12.96 23.63 33.09
C LYS A 701 -12.97 23.04 34.50
N LYS A 702 -12.09 22.08 34.79
CA LYS A 702 -12.05 21.39 36.09
C LYS A 702 -11.40 22.23 37.19
N TYR A 703 -10.41 23.07 36.85
CA TYR A 703 -9.64 23.86 37.81
C TYR A 703 -9.86 25.38 37.72
N ASN A 704 -10.76 25.83 36.83
CA ASN A 704 -11.20 27.21 36.66
C ASN A 704 -10.07 28.22 36.35
N LEU A 705 -9.26 27.91 35.34
CA LEU A 705 -8.07 28.65 34.93
C LEU A 705 -8.33 29.56 33.70
N GLY A 706 -7.61 30.69 33.59
CA GLY A 706 -7.69 31.65 32.47
C GLY A 706 -6.43 31.67 31.59
N LEU A 707 -6.53 32.16 30.34
CA LEU A 707 -5.49 32.05 29.29
C LEU A 707 -4.97 33.42 28.80
N THR A 708 -3.65 33.54 28.52
CA THR A 708 -3.05 34.71 27.83
C THR A 708 -2.08 34.24 26.72
N VAL A 709 -2.27 34.69 25.47
CA VAL A 709 -1.61 34.09 24.27
C VAL A 709 -0.68 35.08 23.54
N TRP A 710 0.38 34.58 22.88
CA TRP A 710 1.35 35.40 22.11
C TRP A 710 1.56 34.87 20.68
N SER A 711 1.48 35.76 19.69
CA SER A 711 1.65 35.45 18.26
C SER A 711 2.42 36.58 17.56
N PRO A 712 3.37 36.31 16.65
CA PRO A 712 3.80 37.24 15.62
C PRO A 712 3.14 36.84 14.28
N LEU A 713 2.01 37.46 13.96
CA LEU A 713 1.40 37.45 12.62
C LEU A 713 2.24 38.30 11.65
N ALA A 714 2.58 37.78 10.45
CA ALA A 714 2.40 38.49 9.16
C ALA A 714 3.01 37.74 7.95
N SER A 715 2.16 37.22 7.03
CA SER A 715 2.34 37.23 5.57
C SER A 715 1.11 36.70 4.81
N GLY A 716 -0.05 37.38 4.89
CA GLY A 716 -1.03 37.29 3.79
C GLY A 716 -2.52 37.45 4.12
N TYR A 717 -3.03 36.92 5.23
CA TYR A 717 -4.49 36.82 5.45
C TYR A 717 -5.16 38.12 5.98
N LEU A 718 -4.38 39.17 6.31
CA LEU A 718 -4.87 40.47 6.82
C LEU A 718 -4.44 41.67 5.95
N THR A 719 -4.12 41.47 4.66
CA THR A 719 -3.62 42.54 3.78
C THR A 719 -4.71 43.38 3.10
N GLY A 720 -5.98 43.25 3.49
CA GLY A 720 -7.06 44.11 2.97
C GLY A 720 -7.39 43.91 1.48
N LYS A 721 -6.98 42.79 0.87
CA LYS A 721 -7.12 42.52 -0.58
C LYS A 721 -8.52 42.13 -1.06
N TYR A 722 -9.54 42.11 -0.19
CA TYR A 722 -10.96 41.99 -0.54
C TYR A 722 -11.80 42.98 0.26
N SER A 723 -11.64 44.24 -0.11
CA SER A 723 -12.31 45.41 0.41
C SER A 723 -13.68 45.57 -0.28
N ALA A 724 -14.78 45.36 0.45
CA ALA A 724 -16.10 45.91 0.11
C ALA A 724 -16.87 46.26 1.40
N PRO A 725 -17.66 47.36 1.44
CA PRO A 725 -18.12 47.95 2.69
C PRO A 725 -19.58 47.57 3.01
N THR A 726 -19.82 46.89 4.12
CA THR A 726 -21.08 47.05 4.88
C THR A 726 -20.81 46.97 6.39
N PRO A 727 -21.29 47.95 7.18
CA PRO A 727 -21.11 48.00 8.61
C PRO A 727 -22.21 47.19 9.30
N ASP A 728 -21.81 46.30 10.22
CA ASP A 728 -22.40 46.10 11.55
C ASP A 728 -21.84 44.81 12.15
N ALA A 729 -20.73 44.97 12.88
CA ALA A 729 -20.15 43.89 13.66
C ALA A 729 -20.98 43.67 14.94
N PHE A 730 -21.66 42.52 15.04
CA PHE A 730 -22.21 42.04 16.31
C PHE A 730 -21.10 41.40 17.16
N CYS A 731 -20.83 41.98 18.33
CA CYS A 731 -20.06 41.34 19.40
C CYS A 731 -20.85 40.15 19.99
N LEU A 732 -20.25 38.95 20.01
CA LEU A 732 -20.76 37.81 20.78
C LEU A 732 -20.23 37.87 22.23
N LYS A 733 -21.14 37.73 23.20
CA LYS A 733 -20.81 37.63 24.64
C LYS A 733 -20.22 36.26 24.98
N ALA A 734 -19.42 36.21 26.04
CA ALA A 734 -18.76 35.01 26.56
C ALA A 734 -19.78 33.90 26.90
N GLY A 735 -19.47 32.66 26.47
CA GLY A 735 -20.26 31.45 26.75
C GLY A 735 -20.88 30.78 25.51
N VAL A 736 -20.75 31.36 24.31
CA VAL A 736 -21.30 30.77 23.08
C VAL A 736 -20.25 29.86 22.40
N ARG A 737 -20.60 28.59 22.15
CA ARG A 737 -19.80 27.66 21.33
C ARG A 737 -19.88 28.06 19.86
N PHE A 738 -18.74 27.96 19.15
CA PHE A 738 -18.58 28.29 17.72
C PHE A 738 -19.54 27.52 16.79
N THR A 739 -20.13 26.42 17.25
CA THR A 739 -21.07 25.59 16.47
C THR A 739 -22.45 26.20 16.25
N SER A 740 -22.75 27.38 16.80
CA SER A 740 -24.06 28.05 16.60
C SER A 740 -24.07 29.16 15.54
N ALA A 741 -22.97 29.41 14.83
CA ALA A 741 -22.88 30.44 13.79
C ALA A 741 -22.83 29.93 12.34
N VAL A 742 -22.85 28.62 12.09
CA VAL A 742 -22.80 28.07 10.72
C VAL A 742 -24.19 27.76 10.15
N THR A 743 -25.24 27.71 10.98
CA THR A 743 -26.63 27.54 10.51
C THR A 743 -27.27 28.83 9.98
N ALA A 744 -26.50 29.92 9.81
CA ALA A 744 -27.00 31.22 9.34
C ALA A 744 -26.29 31.74 8.06
N MET A 745 -25.56 30.91 7.30
CA MET A 745 -24.89 31.35 6.07
C MET A 745 -25.24 30.59 4.77
N HIS A 746 -26.19 29.66 4.74
CA HIS A 746 -26.77 29.16 3.47
C HIS A 746 -28.30 29.03 3.53
N GLY A 747 -28.95 30.17 3.78
CA GLY A 747 -30.30 30.45 3.31
C GLY A 747 -30.25 31.65 2.37
N THR A 748 -30.70 31.46 1.11
CA THR A 748 -30.92 32.48 0.06
C THR A 748 -29.71 33.26 -0.47
N ARG A 749 -28.96 32.70 -1.42
CA ARG A 749 -29.14 32.81 -2.89
C ARG A 749 -27.99 32.13 -3.60
#